data_AF-W2TFR3-F1
#
_entry.id   AF-W2TFR3-F1
#
_cell.length_a   1.000
_cell.length_b   1.000
_cell.length_c   1.000
_cell.angle_alpha   90.00
_cell.angle_beta   90.00
_cell.angle_gamma   90.00
#
_symmetry.space_group_name_H-M   'P 1'
#
loop_
_entity.id
_entity.type
_entity.pdbx_description
1 polymer ?
#
loop_
_entity_poly.entity_id
_entity_poly.type
_entity_poly.pdbx_seq_one_letter_code
_entity_poly.pdbx_strand_id
1 'polypeptide(L)'
;MVTGLIGAMKWTGGVYARMTEGGIFGTTTEKYTMAPEEGGVRTMLAAHDYLGYSVDVGRFGFWYEKGEKATIVSGATRFGQHGAVIFLPFTKDRGDLLTFTEDRFLINGTMMGSAFGYAVEVIDLNNDGFDDLVVGAPFEHRSDSEGRFGGVVYVYYSQGFERNKFESHKVFYPPVILKVPGPFSQFGLSISKLGNVDGDKNGFNDFAVGAPFANEGVGAVYIFLGGKSRNDLRKTPSQVIAGSDLPNLRRPIKAFGFSLSGGSDLDGNGYPDLAVGAVTGGVVTILRSRPVISITALHKTNSKFIDIEKGKNCPQAAKTCFPLYLEISVQQDSLRGADLVDFNSNVFTCNLEVIPINQGVPLRAQIDASLSTNHSWPCGQGAHRKPQIYTKVIYIPEHDDSVKDWINPLKFRFTVQIKNERKPLHPKEGHPIVDLRQYPILNKYGASYEFQVPFNTRCGEDQVCQTDLRLKAVFVDIPKTDKGYILNVGEKDFLDITFTVGNHKEKAYQASLYLTYDPEELELPMVVGKTKLGWETVGKNVVLIHLGNPMNSNTKHTFDLRFKLVRGRTEGIGRPLQFAAIVNSTSSEVNEQYENKKYAATVNQCFKVDNVWNAELQIIKKAELELIGTSDPPLIRFGGEVKDESQMDLEEDIGVMVRHNYTLHNKGPWTVRNVVAKFDWPNQIQSQHGKRKWALYLLDVPTVTMHNTDGTVEIRRCFVERKLEHVNPLDHIKLNTKYTTQETLSARHTHNRRVKRDAHPLKFGEAGFLKSRVQPHKRKENGVDVSVVTIGCAESTAKCFSVICHFDFLDANSAPVIDFRARLWNSTFIEDYSDVEYVEIASFGRIELDTSQGIEDDPGNNAVSARTIAYPDRPALGSRPIPWWVILVSIFIGLLIFLIMVLVLWRCGFFKRKKYGEPSLYRAELQHERELWNQTQM
;
A
#
# COMPACT_ATOMS: atom_id res chain seq x y z
N MET A 1 28.84 6.74 31.60
CA MET A 1 27.49 7.31 31.52
C MET A 1 27.14 7.57 30.07
N VAL A 2 25.94 7.19 29.63
CA VAL A 2 25.40 7.47 28.30
C VAL A 2 24.07 8.20 28.45
N THR A 3 23.79 9.17 27.59
CA THR A 3 22.59 10.01 27.66
C THR A 3 22.10 10.37 26.27
N GLY A 4 20.80 10.20 26.03
CA GLY A 4 20.14 10.62 24.80
C GLY A 4 19.75 12.11 24.81
N LEU A 5 19.87 12.77 23.65
CA LEU A 5 19.65 14.21 23.46
C LEU A 5 18.61 14.47 22.36
N ILE A 6 17.36 14.05 22.60
CA ILE A 6 16.28 14.00 21.59
C ILE A 6 15.99 15.35 20.92
N GLY A 7 15.94 16.43 21.70
CA GLY A 7 15.57 17.77 21.21
C GLY A 7 16.69 18.51 20.46
N ALA A 8 17.89 17.94 20.41
CA ALA A 8 19.01 18.59 19.76
C ALA A 8 18.76 18.77 18.26
N MET A 9 19.18 19.93 17.74
CA MET A 9 19.26 20.20 16.29
C MET A 9 17.94 20.04 15.52
N LYS A 10 16.92 20.81 15.89
CA LYS A 10 15.58 20.68 15.30
C LYS A 10 15.07 19.23 15.40
N TRP A 11 15.24 18.65 16.59
CA TRP A 11 14.79 17.31 16.93
C TRP A 11 15.37 16.18 16.06
N THR A 12 16.50 16.39 15.39
CA THR A 12 17.26 15.27 14.81
C THR A 12 17.66 14.28 15.90
N GLY A 13 18.04 14.79 17.08
CA GLY A 13 18.45 13.97 18.22
C GLY A 13 19.96 13.72 18.26
N GLY A 14 20.42 13.02 19.31
CA GLY A 14 21.85 12.78 19.54
C GLY A 14 22.13 11.91 20.76
N VAL A 15 23.40 11.53 20.93
CA VAL A 15 23.87 10.75 22.08
C VAL A 15 25.14 11.37 22.64
N TYR A 16 25.17 11.50 23.96
CA TYR A 16 26.32 11.94 24.73
C TYR A 16 26.85 10.76 25.55
N ALA A 17 28.16 10.53 25.48
CA ALA A 17 28.82 9.49 26.25
C ALA A 17 30.01 10.06 27.02
N ARG A 18 30.09 9.71 28.29
CA ARG A 18 31.16 10.11 29.22
C ARG A 18 31.72 8.88 29.92
N MET A 19 33.02 8.65 29.79
CA MET A 19 33.74 7.73 30.66
C MET A 19 34.17 8.46 31.94
N THR A 20 34.03 7.78 33.07
CA THR A 20 34.48 8.25 34.39
C THR A 20 35.45 7.23 34.97
N GLU A 21 36.75 7.49 34.86
CA GLU A 21 37.76 6.73 35.61
C GLU A 21 37.86 7.30 37.02
N GLY A 22 37.62 6.50 38.07
CA GLY A 22 37.86 6.91 39.46
C GLY A 22 36.74 7.71 40.16
N GLY A 23 35.49 7.62 39.68
CA GLY A 23 34.32 8.28 40.30
C GLY A 23 33.86 9.53 39.53
N ILE A 24 32.78 10.17 40.00
CA ILE A 24 32.07 11.27 39.30
C ILE A 24 32.99 12.49 39.04
N PHE A 25 34.08 12.63 39.79
CA PHE A 25 35.04 13.74 39.73
C PHE A 25 36.40 13.39 39.09
N GLY A 26 36.57 12.18 38.53
CA GLY A 26 37.80 11.80 37.84
C GLY A 26 37.99 12.48 36.48
N THR A 27 39.19 12.39 35.90
CA THR A 27 39.51 12.94 34.57
C THR A 27 38.54 12.39 33.53
N THR A 28 37.84 13.29 32.85
CA THR A 28 36.72 12.99 31.96
C THR A 28 37.13 12.97 30.50
N THR A 29 36.88 11.85 29.81
CA THR A 29 36.81 11.83 28.36
C THR A 29 35.34 11.89 27.95
N GLU A 30 34.98 12.97 27.27
CA GLU A 30 33.64 13.26 26.78
C GLU A 30 33.59 13.07 25.26
N LYS A 31 32.59 12.35 24.75
CA LYS A 31 32.37 12.23 23.29
C LYS A 31 30.91 12.50 22.93
N TYR A 32 30.72 13.15 21.79
CA TYR A 32 29.42 13.57 21.25
C TYR A 32 29.27 13.10 19.80
N THR A 33 28.10 12.58 19.41
CA THR A 33 27.78 12.19 18.01
C THR A 33 27.41 13.35 17.10
N MET A 34 27.28 14.58 17.63
CA MET A 34 26.70 15.72 16.91
C MET A 34 27.74 16.77 16.50
N ALA A 35 28.78 16.39 15.75
CA ALA A 35 29.68 17.38 15.15
C ALA A 35 29.23 17.79 13.73
N PRO A 36 29.57 19.02 13.27
CA PRO A 36 29.28 19.50 11.92
C PRO A 36 30.22 18.96 10.84
N GLU A 37 31.25 18.19 11.21
CA GLU A 37 32.28 17.72 10.28
C GLU A 37 31.79 16.58 9.39
N GLU A 38 32.38 16.51 8.19
CA GLU A 38 32.16 15.44 7.21
C GLU A 38 32.47 14.07 7.87
N GLY A 39 31.41 13.28 8.14
CA GLY A 39 31.50 11.98 8.83
C GLY A 39 30.57 11.81 10.04
N GLY A 40 29.84 12.85 10.45
CA GLY A 40 28.80 12.75 11.48
C GLY A 40 27.51 12.04 11.00
N VAL A 41 26.77 11.44 11.95
CA VAL A 41 25.46 10.76 11.74
C VAL A 41 24.42 11.66 11.03
N ARG A 42 24.63 12.99 11.06
CA ARG A 42 23.77 14.02 10.47
C ARG A 42 23.46 13.82 8.98
N THR A 43 24.32 13.19 8.19
CA THR A 43 24.06 13.02 6.75
C THR A 43 22.92 12.04 6.47
N MET A 44 22.57 11.17 7.42
CA MET A 44 21.47 10.21 7.28
C MET A 44 20.23 10.56 8.09
N LEU A 45 20.38 11.29 9.19
CA LEU A 45 19.24 11.70 10.02
C LEU A 45 18.69 13.04 9.55
N ALA A 46 17.38 13.10 9.35
CA ALA A 46 16.64 14.30 9.07
C ALA A 46 16.23 15.04 10.35
N ALA A 47 15.69 16.24 10.20
CA ALA A 47 15.03 16.94 11.30
C ALA A 47 13.82 16.10 11.78
N HIS A 48 13.64 16.00 13.09
CA HIS A 48 12.56 15.25 13.77
C HIS A 48 12.67 13.72 13.78
N ASP A 49 13.85 13.14 13.63
CA ASP A 49 14.06 11.68 13.72
C ASP A 49 14.18 11.13 15.16
N TYR A 50 14.40 12.02 16.14
CA TYR A 50 14.40 11.73 17.58
C TYR A 50 15.45 10.69 18.01
N LEU A 51 16.67 10.74 17.46
CA LEU A 51 17.79 9.93 17.96
C LEU A 51 18.05 10.21 19.46
N GLY A 52 18.36 9.16 20.22
CA GLY A 52 18.56 9.27 21.66
C GLY A 52 17.26 9.16 22.46
N TYR A 53 16.17 8.67 21.85
CA TYR A 53 14.92 8.45 22.56
C TYR A 53 15.09 7.40 23.67
N SER A 54 15.80 6.33 23.34
CA SER A 54 16.27 5.29 24.24
C SER A 54 17.77 5.07 23.97
N VAL A 55 18.50 4.66 25.01
CA VAL A 55 19.95 4.41 24.93
C VAL A 55 20.33 3.24 25.83
N ASP A 56 21.24 2.40 25.37
CA ASP A 56 21.86 1.33 26.16
C ASP A 56 23.26 0.99 25.61
N VAL A 57 23.99 0.09 26.27
CA VAL A 57 25.36 -0.30 25.91
C VAL A 57 25.54 -1.81 26.02
N GLY A 58 26.15 -2.43 25.01
CA GLY A 58 26.59 -3.81 25.10
C GLY A 58 27.48 -4.23 23.93
N ARG A 59 27.66 -5.54 23.78
CA ARG A 59 28.56 -6.18 22.82
C ARG A 59 27.83 -7.20 21.98
N PHE A 60 27.65 -6.92 20.70
CA PHE A 60 26.80 -7.74 19.82
C PHE A 60 27.60 -8.67 18.90
N GLY A 61 28.89 -8.43 18.71
CA GLY A 61 29.75 -9.16 17.78
C GLY A 61 30.05 -8.39 16.50
N PHE A 62 29.96 -7.06 16.50
CA PHE A 62 30.45 -6.24 15.39
C PHE A 62 31.99 -6.29 15.29
N TRP A 63 32.50 -6.08 14.08
CA TRP A 63 33.94 -6.20 13.79
C TRP A 63 34.88 -5.30 14.60
N TYR A 64 34.34 -4.19 15.13
CA TYR A 64 35.07 -3.21 15.91
C TYR A 64 35.03 -3.48 17.42
N GLU A 65 34.16 -4.40 17.88
CA GLU A 65 33.98 -4.81 19.28
C GLU A 65 34.99 -5.89 19.72
N LYS A 66 36.25 -5.77 19.25
CA LYS A 66 37.32 -6.69 19.64
C LYS A 66 37.73 -6.47 21.10
N GLY A 67 37.67 -7.53 21.91
CA GLY A 67 38.04 -7.49 23.33
C GLY A 67 36.97 -6.81 24.20
N GLU A 68 37.37 -5.87 25.07
CA GLU A 68 36.47 -5.15 26.00
C GLU A 68 35.73 -3.95 25.37
N LYS A 69 35.65 -3.89 24.04
CA LYS A 69 35.02 -2.77 23.35
C LYS A 69 33.51 -2.99 23.26
N ALA A 70 32.74 -1.97 23.63
CA ALA A 70 31.29 -1.98 23.61
C ALA A 70 30.73 -0.97 22.60
N THR A 71 29.48 -1.19 22.23
CA THR A 71 28.70 -0.35 21.32
C THR A 71 27.57 0.32 22.08
N ILE A 72 27.37 1.60 21.81
CA ILE A 72 26.20 2.31 22.28
C ILE A 72 25.06 2.05 21.30
N VAL A 73 23.91 1.63 21.80
CA VAL A 73 22.70 1.43 21.01
C VAL A 73 21.75 2.58 21.31
N SER A 74 21.09 3.11 20.28
CA SER A 74 20.11 4.17 20.47
C SER A 74 18.90 4.05 19.54
N GLY A 75 17.71 4.25 20.11
CA GLY A 75 16.48 4.39 19.36
C GLY A 75 16.32 5.77 18.71
N ALA A 76 15.86 5.77 17.47
CA ALA A 76 15.42 6.92 16.70
C ALA A 76 13.98 6.70 16.23
N THR A 77 13.01 6.99 17.11
CA THR A 77 11.61 6.53 16.98
C THR A 77 10.87 7.09 15.77
N ARG A 78 11.36 8.18 15.16
CA ARG A 78 10.72 8.82 14.00
C ARG A 78 11.50 8.70 12.70
N PHE A 79 12.68 8.08 12.75
CA PHE A 79 13.49 7.81 11.58
C PHE A 79 12.68 7.07 10.50
N GLY A 80 12.66 7.59 9.27
CA GLY A 80 11.92 7.00 8.15
C GLY A 80 10.41 6.86 8.40
N GLN A 81 9.85 7.57 9.39
CA GLN A 81 8.46 7.45 9.87
C GLN A 81 8.07 6.08 10.45
N HIS A 82 8.95 5.09 10.41
CA HIS A 82 8.76 3.76 11.00
C HIS A 82 9.58 3.53 12.27
N GLY A 83 10.62 4.35 12.52
CA GLY A 83 11.54 4.22 13.64
C GLY A 83 12.73 3.29 13.33
N ALA A 84 13.85 3.49 14.03
CA ALA A 84 15.05 2.66 13.87
C ALA A 84 15.83 2.53 15.18
N VAL A 85 16.69 1.52 15.23
CA VAL A 85 17.73 1.36 16.26
C VAL A 85 19.09 1.49 15.59
N ILE A 86 19.94 2.37 16.10
CA ILE A 86 21.23 2.74 15.54
C ILE A 86 22.35 2.32 16.51
N PHE A 87 23.39 1.70 15.95
CA PHE A 87 24.56 1.23 16.69
C PHE A 87 25.73 2.20 16.49
N LEU A 88 26.29 2.68 17.61
CA LEU A 88 27.27 3.74 17.67
C LEU A 88 28.55 3.22 18.35
N PRO A 89 29.62 2.92 17.57
CA PRO A 89 30.89 2.47 18.10
C PRO A 89 31.48 3.48 19.09
N PHE A 90 32.01 3.02 20.23
CA PHE A 90 32.68 3.87 21.21
C PHE A 90 33.99 3.22 21.68
N THR A 91 35.13 3.89 21.45
CA THR A 91 36.46 3.37 21.84
C THR A 91 37.28 4.38 22.66
N LYS A 92 38.12 3.85 23.57
CA LYS A 92 39.00 4.60 24.48
C LYS A 92 40.26 5.15 23.80
N ASP A 93 40.82 4.42 22.83
CA ASP A 93 42.22 4.60 22.40
C ASP A 93 42.43 5.48 21.16
N ARG A 94 41.37 5.81 20.42
CA ARG A 94 41.47 6.67 19.24
C ARG A 94 40.62 7.90 19.46
N GLY A 95 41.18 9.08 19.18
CA GLY A 95 40.48 10.36 19.13
C GLY A 95 39.38 10.45 18.06
N ASP A 96 38.89 9.31 17.57
CA ASP A 96 37.75 9.22 16.68
C ASP A 96 36.50 9.66 17.47
N LEU A 97 35.75 10.59 16.87
CA LEU A 97 34.40 10.95 17.25
C LEU A 97 33.53 9.69 17.43
N LEU A 98 32.32 9.83 17.98
CA LEU A 98 31.28 8.85 17.70
C LEU A 98 30.93 8.95 16.19
N THR A 99 31.85 8.51 15.34
CA THR A 99 31.81 8.62 13.89
C THR A 99 31.04 7.44 13.35
N PHE A 100 30.15 7.77 12.42
CA PHE A 100 29.46 6.78 11.63
C PHE A 100 30.51 6.09 10.76
N THR A 101 30.86 4.83 11.04
CA THR A 101 31.65 4.08 10.07
C THR A 101 30.78 3.90 8.82
N GLU A 102 31.39 3.87 7.63
CA GLU A 102 30.68 3.73 6.34
C GLU A 102 29.77 2.48 6.25
N ASP A 103 29.84 1.59 7.25
CA ASP A 103 29.27 0.25 7.27
C ASP A 103 27.78 0.18 7.72
N ARG A 104 27.14 1.31 8.08
CA ARG A 104 25.67 1.43 8.27
C ARG A 104 25.00 0.39 9.17
N PHE A 105 25.37 0.36 10.46
CA PHE A 105 24.71 -0.53 11.43
C PHE A 105 23.44 0.10 12.01
N LEU A 106 22.31 -0.20 11.36
CA LEU A 106 20.99 0.18 11.84
C LEU A 106 19.98 -0.95 11.58
N ILE A 107 18.96 -1.02 12.43
CA ILE A 107 17.81 -1.90 12.28
C ILE A 107 16.58 -1.01 12.10
N ASN A 108 15.87 -1.19 10.99
CA ASN A 108 14.66 -0.43 10.69
C ASN A 108 13.40 -1.12 11.25
N GLY A 109 12.48 -0.33 11.78
CA GLY A 109 11.12 -0.74 12.03
C GLY A 109 10.37 -1.06 10.74
N THR A 110 9.42 -1.98 10.79
CA THR A 110 8.70 -2.45 9.60
C THR A 110 7.42 -1.67 9.30
N MET A 111 6.87 -0.95 10.28
CA MET A 111 5.57 -0.29 10.14
C MET A 111 5.63 1.21 10.46
N MET A 112 5.00 2.00 9.61
CA MET A 112 4.86 3.44 9.80
C MET A 112 4.11 3.75 11.10
N GLY A 113 4.61 4.73 11.85
CA GLY A 113 4.01 5.18 13.11
C GLY A 113 4.20 4.23 14.30
N SER A 114 4.90 3.11 14.14
CA SER A 114 5.12 2.12 15.21
C SER A 114 5.99 2.61 16.38
N ALA A 115 6.78 3.66 16.12
CA ALA A 115 7.85 4.16 16.99
C ALA A 115 8.85 3.06 17.39
N PHE A 116 9.24 2.21 16.44
CA PHE A 116 10.27 1.21 16.66
C PHE A 116 11.56 1.85 17.23
N GLY A 117 12.09 1.27 18.31
CA GLY A 117 13.19 1.86 19.08
C GLY A 117 12.74 2.70 20.28
N TYR A 118 11.45 2.68 20.65
CA TYR A 118 10.93 3.43 21.80
C TYR A 118 11.60 3.00 23.10
N ALA A 119 11.69 1.68 23.33
CA ALA A 119 12.46 1.06 24.39
C ALA A 119 13.48 0.11 23.76
N VAL A 120 14.72 0.16 24.23
CA VAL A 120 15.77 -0.79 23.87
C VAL A 120 16.34 -1.35 25.15
N GLU A 121 16.55 -2.66 25.19
CA GLU A 121 17.20 -3.36 26.30
C GLU A 121 18.25 -4.31 25.72
N VAL A 122 19.45 -4.24 26.27
CA VAL A 122 20.60 -5.05 25.86
C VAL A 122 20.86 -6.12 26.93
N ILE A 123 20.76 -7.38 26.52
CA ILE A 123 20.77 -8.52 27.44
C ILE A 123 21.21 -9.80 26.72
N ASP A 124 22.18 -10.52 27.27
CA ASP A 124 22.58 -11.86 26.81
C ASP A 124 21.56 -12.92 27.26
N LEU A 125 20.56 -13.25 26.42
CA LEU A 125 19.45 -14.15 26.79
C LEU A 125 19.86 -15.62 26.78
N ASN A 126 20.89 -16.00 26.03
CA ASN A 126 21.36 -17.37 25.88
C ASN A 126 22.69 -17.66 26.61
N ASN A 127 23.21 -16.67 27.35
CA ASN A 127 24.44 -16.73 28.14
C ASN A 127 25.66 -17.18 27.30
N ASP A 128 25.77 -16.67 26.07
CA ASP A 128 26.86 -16.99 25.14
C ASP A 128 28.03 -15.98 25.17
N GLY A 129 27.91 -14.93 25.97
CA GLY A 129 28.90 -13.87 26.14
C GLY A 129 28.76 -12.71 25.15
N PHE A 130 27.77 -12.76 24.26
CA PHE A 130 27.34 -11.64 23.42
C PHE A 130 25.92 -11.22 23.81
N ASP A 131 25.69 -9.91 23.83
CA ASP A 131 24.39 -9.38 24.16
C ASP A 131 23.42 -9.52 22.98
N ASP A 132 22.18 -9.85 23.31
CA ASP A 132 21.04 -9.78 22.41
C ASP A 132 20.34 -8.42 22.55
N LEU A 133 19.44 -8.11 21.61
CA LEU A 133 18.72 -6.85 21.60
C LEU A 133 17.21 -7.06 21.65
N VAL A 134 16.55 -6.46 22.64
CA VAL A 134 15.09 -6.42 22.74
C VAL A 134 14.61 -5.01 22.44
N VAL A 135 13.72 -4.86 21.45
CA VAL A 135 13.25 -3.56 20.95
C VAL A 135 11.74 -3.45 21.02
N GLY A 136 11.25 -2.37 21.64
CA GLY A 136 9.85 -2.02 21.71
C GLY A 136 9.37 -1.15 20.55
N ALA A 137 8.18 -1.48 20.04
CA ALA A 137 7.39 -0.72 19.07
C ALA A 137 5.94 -0.57 19.59
N PRO A 138 5.73 0.23 20.66
CA PRO A 138 4.47 0.25 21.42
C PRO A 138 3.26 0.78 20.63
N PHE A 139 3.46 1.48 19.52
CA PHE A 139 2.38 2.01 18.68
C PHE A 139 2.16 1.16 17.42
N GLU A 140 2.78 -0.01 17.33
CA GLU A 140 2.54 -0.95 16.25
C GLU A 140 1.23 -1.72 16.46
N HIS A 141 0.26 -1.55 15.57
CA HIS A 141 -0.99 -2.31 15.58
C HIS A 141 -0.97 -3.46 14.56
N ARG A 142 -1.25 -4.68 15.02
CA ARG A 142 -1.37 -5.88 14.17
C ARG A 142 -2.72 -6.55 14.36
N SER A 143 -3.19 -7.24 13.32
CA SER A 143 -4.39 -8.09 13.36
C SER A 143 -4.11 -9.41 12.66
N ASP A 144 -4.38 -10.52 13.33
CA ASP A 144 -4.27 -11.87 12.77
C ASP A 144 -5.32 -12.81 13.40
N SER A 145 -5.24 -14.11 13.11
CA SER A 145 -6.20 -15.10 13.59
C SER A 145 -6.27 -15.22 15.13
N GLU A 146 -5.26 -14.74 15.84
CA GLU A 146 -5.20 -14.74 17.31
C GLU A 146 -5.80 -13.45 17.92
N GLY A 147 -6.16 -12.45 17.10
CA GLY A 147 -6.87 -11.25 17.53
C GLY A 147 -6.24 -9.94 17.05
N ARG A 148 -6.47 -8.87 17.84
CA ARG A 148 -5.90 -7.53 17.60
C ARG A 148 -4.88 -7.20 18.69
N PHE A 149 -3.75 -6.67 18.27
CA PHE A 149 -2.57 -6.41 19.11
C PHE A 149 -2.18 -4.93 19.00
N GLY A 150 -1.90 -4.30 20.14
CA GLY A 150 -1.42 -2.93 20.24
C GLY A 150 -0.07 -2.87 20.93
N GLY A 151 0.97 -2.65 20.16
CA GLY A 151 2.35 -2.73 20.59
C GLY A 151 2.97 -4.10 20.29
N VAL A 152 4.23 -4.06 19.86
CA VAL A 152 5.01 -5.23 19.47
C VAL A 152 6.41 -5.12 20.07
N VAL A 153 6.98 -6.26 20.48
CA VAL A 153 8.39 -6.35 20.89
C VAL A 153 9.14 -7.28 19.94
N TYR A 154 10.33 -6.86 19.53
CA TYR A 154 11.23 -7.60 18.67
C TYR A 154 12.42 -8.07 19.48
N VAL A 155 12.72 -9.37 19.44
CA VAL A 155 13.90 -9.95 20.09
C VAL A 155 14.88 -10.40 19.02
N TYR A 156 16.04 -9.74 18.96
CA TYR A 156 17.12 -10.02 18.04
C TYR A 156 18.24 -10.75 18.78
N TYR A 157 18.35 -12.06 18.52
CA TYR A 157 19.49 -12.83 19.01
C TYR A 157 20.75 -12.50 18.21
N SER A 158 21.85 -12.23 18.89
CA SER A 158 23.18 -12.23 18.30
C SER A 158 23.52 -13.63 17.77
N GLN A 159 24.45 -13.70 16.83
CA GLN A 159 25.00 -14.96 16.37
C GLN A 159 26.14 -15.50 17.25
N GLY A 160 26.51 -14.79 18.33
CA GLY A 160 27.41 -15.30 19.36
C GLY A 160 28.90 -15.33 18.96
N PHE A 161 29.32 -14.51 18.00
CA PHE A 161 30.74 -14.34 17.65
C PHE A 161 31.03 -13.04 16.89
N GLU A 162 32.28 -12.59 16.96
CA GLU A 162 32.76 -11.38 16.26
C GLU A 162 32.76 -11.54 14.74
N ARG A 163 32.17 -10.58 14.04
CA ARG A 163 32.08 -10.56 12.57
C ARG A 163 33.26 -9.89 11.92
N ASN A 164 33.50 -10.27 10.67
CA ASN A 164 34.35 -9.49 9.78
C ASN A 164 33.63 -8.21 9.34
N LYS A 165 34.40 -7.17 8.98
CA LYS A 165 33.87 -5.84 8.62
C LYS A 165 32.69 -5.89 7.63
N PHE A 166 32.81 -6.71 6.58
CA PHE A 166 31.81 -6.84 5.51
C PHE A 166 30.57 -7.70 5.87
N GLU A 167 30.57 -8.38 7.02
CA GLU A 167 29.50 -9.31 7.42
C GLU A 167 28.61 -8.80 8.56
N SER A 168 28.73 -7.52 8.88
CA SER A 168 28.04 -6.93 10.02
C SER A 168 26.51 -6.91 9.90
N HIS A 169 25.96 -6.99 8.68
CA HIS A 169 24.52 -7.21 8.45
C HIS A 169 24.02 -8.59 8.92
N LYS A 170 24.93 -9.50 9.27
CA LYS A 170 24.66 -10.85 9.80
C LYS A 170 24.92 -10.95 11.31
N VAL A 171 25.09 -9.82 12.03
CA VAL A 171 25.31 -9.87 13.48
C VAL A 171 24.11 -10.48 14.22
N PHE A 172 22.90 -10.15 13.78
CA PHE A 172 21.67 -10.68 14.36
C PHE A 172 21.01 -11.73 13.47
N TYR A 173 20.28 -12.65 14.10
CA TYR A 173 19.28 -13.47 13.42
C TYR A 173 18.01 -12.65 13.11
N PRO A 174 17.13 -13.14 12.21
CA PRO A 174 15.79 -12.59 12.07
C PRO A 174 15.07 -12.58 13.43
N PRO A 175 14.32 -11.50 13.76
CA PRO A 175 13.79 -11.30 15.09
C PRO A 175 12.65 -12.27 15.42
N VAL A 176 12.55 -12.64 16.70
CA VAL A 176 11.34 -13.22 17.26
C VAL A 176 10.40 -12.08 17.63
N ILE A 177 9.17 -12.14 17.12
CA ILE A 177 8.16 -11.11 17.34
C ILE A 177 7.22 -11.56 18.45
N LEU A 178 7.15 -10.74 19.50
CA LEU A 178 6.28 -10.93 20.67
C LEU A 178 5.12 -9.94 20.61
N LYS A 179 3.92 -10.44 20.88
CA LYS A 179 2.66 -9.69 20.84
C LYS A 179 1.72 -10.21 21.93
N VAL A 180 0.91 -9.32 22.48
CA VAL A 180 -0.09 -9.68 23.51
C VAL A 180 -1.48 -9.14 23.12
N PRO A 181 -2.57 -9.91 23.36
CA PRO A 181 -3.91 -9.47 22.98
C PRO A 181 -4.27 -8.13 23.62
N GLY A 182 -4.94 -7.27 22.85
CA GLY A 182 -5.37 -5.95 23.28
C GLY A 182 -4.92 -4.86 22.32
N PRO A 183 -5.81 -4.24 21.53
CA PRO A 183 -5.44 -3.31 20.46
C PRO A 183 -4.81 -2.00 20.96
N PHE A 184 -4.93 -1.68 22.26
CA PHE A 184 -4.44 -0.44 22.86
C PHE A 184 -3.54 -0.69 24.07
N SER A 185 -2.96 -1.89 24.21
CA SER A 185 -2.16 -2.23 25.40
C SER A 185 -0.83 -1.48 25.46
N GLN A 186 -0.32 -1.03 24.31
CA GLN A 186 1.01 -0.43 24.13
C GLN A 186 2.11 -1.33 24.68
N PHE A 187 2.02 -2.61 24.37
CA PHE A 187 3.00 -3.61 24.74
C PHE A 187 4.38 -3.27 24.15
N GLY A 188 5.42 -3.28 24.98
CA GLY A 188 6.76 -2.85 24.59
C GLY A 188 7.06 -1.39 24.87
N LEU A 189 6.22 -0.68 25.63
CA LEU A 189 6.49 0.69 26.06
C LEU A 189 7.66 0.76 27.05
N SER A 190 7.76 -0.22 27.94
CA SER A 190 8.89 -0.40 28.85
C SER A 190 9.39 -1.84 28.76
N ILE A 191 10.71 -1.99 28.87
CA ILE A 191 11.42 -3.27 28.84
C ILE A 191 12.50 -3.18 29.92
N SER A 192 12.78 -4.29 30.60
CA SER A 192 13.86 -4.37 31.59
C SER A 192 14.41 -5.78 31.64
N LYS A 193 15.73 -5.90 31.73
CA LYS A 193 16.36 -7.15 32.15
C LYS A 193 15.90 -7.57 33.54
N LEU A 194 15.74 -8.88 33.72
CA LEU A 194 15.45 -9.51 35.01
C LEU A 194 16.61 -10.35 35.52
N GLY A 195 17.56 -10.72 34.66
CA GLY A 195 18.53 -11.76 34.98
C GLY A 195 17.85 -13.13 35.05
N ASN A 196 18.51 -14.13 35.65
CA ASN A 196 17.97 -15.48 35.79
C ASN A 196 16.92 -15.57 36.91
N VAL A 197 15.66 -15.27 36.59
CA VAL A 197 14.52 -15.16 37.53
C VAL A 197 13.90 -16.52 37.86
N ASP A 198 14.04 -17.50 36.98
CA ASP A 198 13.58 -18.87 37.22
C ASP A 198 14.67 -19.77 37.86
N GLY A 199 15.90 -19.27 37.95
CA GLY A 199 17.03 -19.92 38.60
C GLY A 199 17.50 -21.16 37.85
N ASP A 200 17.39 -21.18 36.53
CA ASP A 200 17.93 -22.27 35.72
C ASP A 200 19.47 -22.37 35.84
N LYS A 201 20.01 -23.56 35.57
CA LYS A 201 21.47 -23.81 35.70
C LYS A 201 22.30 -23.25 34.56
N ASN A 202 21.71 -23.10 33.37
CA ASN A 202 22.44 -22.54 32.24
C ASN A 202 22.68 -21.04 32.45
N GLY A 203 21.97 -20.43 33.39
CA GLY A 203 22.08 -19.02 33.72
C GLY A 203 21.48 -18.15 32.63
N PHE A 204 20.46 -18.63 31.90
CA PHE A 204 19.81 -17.81 30.90
C PHE A 204 19.17 -16.60 31.56
N ASN A 205 19.33 -15.44 30.91
CA ASN A 205 18.76 -14.21 31.43
C ASN A 205 17.34 -14.01 30.89
N ASP A 206 16.48 -13.51 31.77
CA ASP A 206 15.07 -13.25 31.49
C ASP A 206 14.81 -11.76 31.39
N PHE A 207 13.64 -11.39 30.87
CA PHE A 207 13.25 -9.99 30.74
C PHE A 207 11.75 -9.77 30.99
N ALA A 208 11.42 -8.56 31.41
CA ALA A 208 10.06 -8.09 31.60
C ALA A 208 9.70 -7.07 30.53
N VAL A 209 8.44 -7.11 30.08
CA VAL A 209 7.85 -6.13 29.18
C VAL A 209 6.61 -5.53 29.81
N GLY A 210 6.50 -4.20 29.80
CA GLY A 210 5.33 -3.47 30.27
C GLY A 210 4.33 -3.20 29.15
N ALA A 211 3.04 -3.28 29.49
CA ALA A 211 1.93 -2.77 28.69
C ALA A 211 1.01 -1.94 29.60
N PRO A 212 1.36 -0.67 29.87
CA PRO A 212 0.66 0.15 30.85
C PRO A 212 -0.81 0.40 30.53
N PHE A 213 -1.23 0.25 29.27
CA PHE A 213 -2.60 0.50 28.86
C PHE A 213 -3.41 -0.78 28.58
N ALA A 214 -2.84 -1.96 28.90
CA ALA A 214 -3.58 -3.21 28.91
C ALA A 214 -4.73 -3.18 29.94
N ASN A 215 -5.72 -4.07 29.77
CA ASN A 215 -6.84 -4.25 30.70
C ASN A 215 -7.55 -2.91 31.01
N GLU A 216 -8.01 -2.21 29.98
CA GLU A 216 -8.73 -0.93 30.11
C GLU A 216 -7.93 0.18 30.83
N GLY A 217 -6.60 0.19 30.67
CA GLY A 217 -5.74 1.21 31.26
C GLY A 217 -5.24 0.91 32.68
N VAL A 218 -5.59 -0.24 33.25
CA VAL A 218 -5.02 -0.72 34.52
C VAL A 218 -3.52 -0.99 34.36
N GLY A 219 -3.15 -1.63 33.24
CA GLY A 219 -1.79 -2.00 32.90
C GLY A 219 -1.39 -3.37 33.40
N ALA A 220 -0.40 -3.96 32.72
CA ALA A 220 0.15 -5.28 33.03
C ALA A 220 1.64 -5.36 32.71
N VAL A 221 2.31 -6.31 33.36
CA VAL A 221 3.71 -6.68 33.10
C VAL A 221 3.77 -8.15 32.69
N TYR A 222 4.59 -8.43 31.69
CA TYR A 222 4.73 -9.74 31.07
C TYR A 222 6.17 -10.21 31.24
N ILE A 223 6.36 -11.42 31.76
CA ILE A 223 7.67 -12.01 31.99
C ILE A 223 7.94 -13.02 30.87
N PHE A 224 9.13 -12.94 30.27
CA PHE A 224 9.62 -13.85 29.25
C PHE A 224 10.91 -14.48 29.74
N LEU A 225 10.98 -15.80 29.66
CA LEU A 225 12.17 -16.54 30.06
C LEU A 225 13.12 -16.68 28.87
N GLY A 226 14.41 -16.53 29.13
CA GLY A 226 15.50 -16.76 28.19
C GLY A 226 15.58 -18.22 27.77
N GLY A 227 16.52 -18.52 26.87
CA GLY A 227 16.69 -19.86 26.36
C GLY A 227 17.92 -19.97 25.48
N LYS A 228 18.37 -21.22 25.28
CA LYS A 228 19.61 -21.54 24.55
C LYS A 228 19.64 -20.96 23.13
N SER A 229 18.49 -20.86 22.48
CA SER A 229 18.38 -20.32 21.13
C SER A 229 17.05 -19.61 20.92
N ARG A 230 16.96 -18.83 19.84
CA ARG A 230 15.71 -18.17 19.43
C ARG A 230 14.51 -19.10 19.27
N ASN A 231 14.73 -20.39 18.98
CA ASN A 231 13.66 -21.36 18.79
C ASN A 231 13.13 -21.87 20.14
N ASP A 232 13.94 -21.75 21.20
CA ASP A 232 13.57 -22.12 22.56
C ASP A 232 12.82 -20.98 23.28
N LEU A 233 13.00 -19.73 22.81
CA LEU A 233 12.25 -18.57 23.30
C LEU A 233 10.75 -18.72 23.02
N ARG A 234 9.96 -18.85 24.07
CA ARG A 234 8.50 -18.97 23.98
C ARG A 234 7.87 -17.62 23.67
N LYS A 235 7.03 -17.58 22.63
CA LYS A 235 6.26 -16.36 22.29
C LYS A 235 5.18 -16.02 23.31
N THR A 236 4.74 -16.99 24.10
CA THR A 236 3.80 -16.78 25.19
C THR A 236 4.53 -16.46 26.49
N PRO A 237 4.12 -15.42 27.22
CA PRO A 237 4.76 -15.03 28.48
C PRO A 237 4.64 -16.14 29.52
N SER A 238 5.67 -16.31 30.36
CA SER A 238 5.67 -17.28 31.46
C SER A 238 4.74 -16.86 32.59
N GLN A 239 4.68 -15.56 32.86
CA GLN A 239 3.83 -14.94 33.85
C GLN A 239 3.29 -13.60 33.33
N VAL A 240 2.04 -13.31 33.67
CA VAL A 240 1.40 -12.01 33.45
C VAL A 240 0.96 -11.49 34.81
N ILE A 241 1.29 -10.25 35.11
CA ILE A 241 0.99 -9.60 36.39
C ILE A 241 0.19 -8.34 36.06
N ALA A 242 -1.13 -8.38 36.27
CA ALA A 242 -1.97 -7.20 36.07
C ALA A 242 -1.96 -6.31 37.31
N GLY A 243 -2.08 -5.00 37.12
CA GLY A 243 -2.20 -4.06 38.24
C GLY A 243 -3.41 -4.33 39.14
N SER A 244 -4.45 -4.99 38.61
CA SER A 244 -5.64 -5.44 39.34
C SER A 244 -5.38 -6.60 40.31
N ASP A 245 -4.31 -7.38 40.08
CA ASP A 245 -4.01 -8.58 40.87
C ASP A 245 -3.28 -8.25 42.17
N LEU A 246 -2.82 -7.00 42.33
CA LEU A 246 -2.05 -6.57 43.48
C LEU A 246 -2.95 -6.45 44.73
N PRO A 247 -2.57 -7.10 45.84
CA PRO A 247 -3.38 -7.10 47.06
C PRO A 247 -3.31 -5.75 47.80
N ASN A 248 -4.36 -5.43 48.58
CA ASN A 248 -4.38 -4.32 49.55
C ASN A 248 -4.09 -2.93 48.98
N LEU A 249 -4.50 -2.66 47.74
CA LEU A 249 -4.35 -1.33 47.14
C LEU A 249 -5.30 -0.33 47.80
N ARG A 250 -4.75 0.76 48.37
CA ARG A 250 -5.56 1.88 48.92
C ARG A 250 -6.34 2.62 47.83
N ARG A 251 -5.90 2.55 46.57
CA ARG A 251 -6.55 3.15 45.38
C ARG A 251 -6.33 2.25 44.15
N PRO A 252 -7.28 2.22 43.19
CA PRO A 252 -7.09 1.50 41.93
C PRO A 252 -5.85 2.02 41.21
N ILE A 253 -4.95 1.12 40.83
CA ILE A 253 -3.75 1.47 40.06
C ILE A 253 -4.12 1.60 38.58
N LYS A 254 -3.50 2.57 37.90
CA LYS A 254 -3.56 2.76 36.45
C LYS A 254 -2.15 2.92 35.90
N ALA A 255 -1.97 2.58 34.62
CA ALA A 255 -0.67 2.62 33.95
C ALA A 255 0.40 1.75 34.64
N PHE A 256 0.02 0.61 35.23
CA PHE A 256 0.96 -0.34 35.83
C PHE A 256 1.86 -0.95 34.75
N GLY A 257 3.18 -0.88 34.94
CA GLY A 257 4.14 -1.30 33.92
C GLY A 257 4.59 -0.17 32.99
N PHE A 258 4.36 1.09 33.36
CA PHE A 258 4.85 2.23 32.58
C PHE A 258 6.38 2.35 32.62
N SER A 259 7.01 1.97 33.74
CA SER A 259 8.45 1.87 33.90
C SER A 259 8.82 0.60 34.66
N LEU A 260 9.95 -0.01 34.31
CA LEU A 260 10.43 -1.25 34.90
C LEU A 260 11.90 -1.11 35.28
N SER A 261 12.31 -1.82 36.33
CA SER A 261 13.72 -1.99 36.70
C SER A 261 13.87 -3.30 37.46
N GLY A 262 14.65 -4.23 36.90
CA GLY A 262 14.91 -5.55 37.49
C GLY A 262 16.38 -5.94 37.42
N GLY A 263 16.67 -7.20 37.76
CA GLY A 263 18.02 -7.77 37.70
C GLY A 263 18.83 -7.68 38.99
N SER A 264 18.21 -7.30 40.11
CA SER A 264 18.86 -7.26 41.43
C SER A 264 18.04 -8.01 42.47
N ASP A 265 18.69 -8.82 43.29
CA ASP A 265 18.08 -9.48 44.45
C ASP A 265 18.04 -8.51 45.64
N LEU A 266 16.84 -8.16 46.10
CA LEU A 266 16.62 -7.16 47.14
C LEU A 266 16.43 -7.80 48.53
N ASP A 267 16.20 -9.11 48.62
CA ASP A 267 15.93 -9.81 49.87
C ASP A 267 16.93 -10.93 50.22
N GLY A 268 17.95 -11.14 49.38
CA GLY A 268 19.05 -12.06 49.61
C GLY A 268 18.65 -13.53 49.47
N ASN A 269 17.55 -13.82 48.76
CA ASN A 269 17.09 -15.19 48.53
C ASN A 269 17.80 -15.88 47.34
N GLY A 270 18.63 -15.14 46.60
CA GLY A 270 19.40 -15.62 45.46
C GLY A 270 18.68 -15.54 44.11
N TYR A 271 17.50 -14.92 44.05
CA TYR A 271 16.72 -14.68 42.84
C TYR A 271 16.52 -13.17 42.63
N PRO A 272 16.63 -12.67 41.39
CA PRO A 272 16.45 -11.25 41.11
C PRO A 272 14.98 -10.81 41.22
N ASP A 273 14.77 -9.59 41.69
CA ASP A 273 13.47 -8.97 41.89
C ASP A 273 13.16 -7.91 40.82
N LEU A 274 11.91 -7.42 40.82
CA LEU A 274 11.41 -6.44 39.85
C LEU A 274 10.68 -5.28 40.51
N ALA A 275 11.11 -4.06 40.24
CA ALA A 275 10.36 -2.84 40.55
C ALA A 275 9.50 -2.40 39.36
N VAL A 276 8.23 -2.10 39.62
CA VAL A 276 7.23 -1.69 38.61
C VAL A 276 6.62 -0.34 38.98
N GLY A 277 6.72 0.61 38.06
CA GLY A 277 6.10 1.93 38.20
C GLY A 277 4.70 2.00 37.60
N ALA A 278 3.83 2.75 38.28
CA ALA A 278 2.50 3.13 37.83
C ALA A 278 2.33 4.64 37.88
N VAL A 279 2.66 5.31 36.77
CA VAL A 279 2.86 6.77 36.72
C VAL A 279 1.61 7.56 37.12
N THR A 280 0.43 7.16 36.64
CA THR A 280 -0.84 7.86 36.92
C THR A 280 -1.25 7.76 38.39
N GLY A 281 -0.84 6.69 39.07
CA GLY A 281 -1.10 6.48 40.50
C GLY A 281 -0.02 7.03 41.42
N GLY A 282 1.17 7.36 40.90
CA GLY A 282 2.35 7.71 41.71
C GLY A 282 2.82 6.55 42.60
N VAL A 283 2.60 5.30 42.17
CA VAL A 283 2.90 4.09 42.96
C VAL A 283 4.08 3.34 42.32
N VAL A 284 4.98 2.84 43.16
CA VAL A 284 6.01 1.87 42.80
C VAL A 284 5.73 0.59 43.57
N THR A 285 5.71 -0.54 42.87
CA THR A 285 5.51 -1.88 43.44
C THR A 285 6.79 -2.68 43.31
N ILE A 286 7.24 -3.30 44.39
CA ILE A 286 8.36 -4.25 44.36
C ILE A 286 7.78 -5.67 44.35
N LEU A 287 8.08 -6.40 43.29
CA LEU A 287 7.73 -7.80 43.10
C LEU A 287 8.97 -8.63 43.39
N ARG A 288 8.86 -9.54 44.36
CA ARG A 288 9.98 -10.38 44.79
C ARG A 288 9.82 -11.81 44.30
N SER A 289 10.92 -12.40 43.85
CA SER A 289 10.94 -13.71 43.19
C SER A 289 10.98 -14.85 44.22
N ARG A 290 10.24 -15.94 43.95
CA ARG A 290 10.18 -17.13 44.82
C ARG A 290 11.18 -18.19 44.33
N PRO A 291 11.84 -18.95 45.23
CA PRO A 291 12.68 -20.06 44.81
C PRO A 291 11.91 -21.11 43.99
N VAL A 292 12.50 -21.55 42.88
CA VAL A 292 11.86 -22.45 41.91
C VAL A 292 12.38 -23.87 42.04
N ILE A 293 11.47 -24.86 41.96
CA ILE A 293 11.76 -26.29 41.91
C ILE A 293 11.40 -26.80 40.52
N SER A 294 12.40 -27.22 39.75
CA SER A 294 12.22 -27.81 38.41
C SER A 294 12.11 -29.33 38.50
N ILE A 295 11.04 -29.85 37.93
CA ILE A 295 10.75 -31.29 37.87
C ILE A 295 10.59 -31.72 36.41
N THR A 296 10.94 -32.96 36.13
CA THR A 296 10.77 -33.59 34.83
C THR A 296 9.67 -34.64 34.95
N ALA A 297 8.60 -34.49 34.19
CA ALA A 297 7.48 -35.42 34.11
C ALA A 297 7.43 -36.08 32.71
N LEU A 298 7.44 -37.41 32.65
CA LEU A 298 7.46 -38.19 31.40
C LEU A 298 6.43 -39.32 31.43
N HIS A 299 6.07 -39.81 30.25
CA HIS A 299 5.23 -40.99 30.09
C HIS A 299 5.95 -42.09 29.30
N LYS A 300 5.60 -43.35 29.58
CA LYS A 300 6.01 -44.53 28.83
C LYS A 300 4.80 -45.46 28.66
N THR A 301 4.69 -46.11 27.51
CA THR A 301 3.64 -47.08 27.20
C THR A 301 4.28 -48.39 26.72
N ASN A 302 3.62 -49.53 26.96
CA ASN A 302 4.11 -50.84 26.49
C ASN A 302 4.00 -51.02 24.97
N SER A 303 3.02 -50.33 24.36
CA SER A 303 2.81 -50.29 22.92
C SER A 303 2.75 -48.84 22.48
N LYS A 304 3.18 -48.57 21.24
CA LYS A 304 3.04 -47.25 20.62
C LYS A 304 1.59 -46.90 20.29
N PHE A 305 0.70 -47.90 20.25
CA PHE A 305 -0.69 -47.78 19.80
C PHE A 305 -1.65 -48.55 20.71
N ILE A 306 -2.90 -48.09 20.74
CA ILE A 306 -4.01 -48.74 21.43
C ILE A 306 -4.69 -49.71 20.44
N ASP A 307 -4.65 -51.00 20.79
CA ASP A 307 -5.40 -52.03 20.07
C ASP A 307 -6.79 -52.18 20.71
N ILE A 308 -7.83 -51.93 19.92
CA ILE A 308 -9.22 -51.95 20.38
C ILE A 308 -9.72 -53.39 20.56
N GLU A 309 -9.13 -54.36 19.84
CA GLU A 309 -9.62 -55.75 19.77
C GLU A 309 -8.80 -56.73 20.64
N LYS A 310 -7.61 -56.32 21.10
CA LYS A 310 -6.70 -57.17 21.90
C LYS A 310 -6.64 -56.82 23.40
N GLY A 311 -7.67 -56.18 23.95
CA GLY A 311 -7.77 -55.97 25.40
C GLY A 311 -7.88 -57.31 26.14
N LYS A 312 -6.81 -57.74 26.83
CA LYS A 312 -6.85 -58.92 27.73
C LYS A 312 -7.09 -58.47 29.16
N ASN A 313 -8.02 -59.13 29.88
CA ASN A 313 -8.33 -58.90 31.30
C ASN A 313 -8.87 -57.50 31.65
N CYS A 314 -9.67 -56.89 30.77
CA CYS A 314 -10.36 -55.63 31.08
C CYS A 314 -11.71 -55.88 31.80
N PRO A 315 -12.19 -54.95 32.65
CA PRO A 315 -13.52 -55.02 33.24
C PRO A 315 -14.63 -55.13 32.17
N GLN A 316 -15.74 -55.80 32.48
CA GLN A 316 -16.83 -56.06 31.51
C GLN A 316 -17.43 -54.80 30.85
N ALA A 317 -17.26 -53.61 31.44
CA ALA A 317 -17.74 -52.34 30.88
C ALA A 317 -16.75 -51.63 29.93
N ALA A 318 -15.54 -52.18 29.76
CA ALA A 318 -14.46 -51.56 28.98
C ALA A 318 -14.16 -52.38 27.72
N LYS A 319 -14.13 -51.70 26.57
CA LYS A 319 -13.80 -52.28 25.26
C LYS A 319 -12.34 -52.71 25.18
N THR A 320 -11.44 -51.87 25.68
CA THR A 320 -10.01 -52.15 25.77
C THR A 320 -9.40 -51.39 26.95
N CYS A 321 -8.26 -51.87 27.44
CA CYS A 321 -7.53 -51.27 28.54
C CYS A 321 -6.03 -51.49 28.38
N PHE A 322 -5.22 -50.54 28.84
CA PHE A 322 -3.76 -50.60 28.76
C PHE A 322 -3.06 -49.91 29.94
N PRO A 323 -1.88 -50.39 30.36
CA PRO A 323 -1.08 -49.72 31.39
C PRO A 323 -0.31 -48.54 30.80
N LEU A 324 -0.31 -47.44 31.55
CA LEU A 324 0.42 -46.21 31.30
C LEU A 324 1.41 -45.97 32.45
N TYR A 325 2.68 -45.78 32.14
CA TYR A 325 3.73 -45.54 33.12
C TYR A 325 4.08 -44.05 33.12
N LEU A 326 4.04 -43.43 34.30
CA LEU A 326 4.33 -42.01 34.51
C LEU A 326 5.57 -41.88 35.38
N GLU A 327 6.56 -41.14 34.90
CA GLU A 327 7.84 -40.96 35.56
C GLU A 327 7.99 -39.51 36.02
N ILE A 328 8.43 -39.32 37.27
CA ILE A 328 8.79 -38.00 37.82
C ILE A 328 10.21 -38.01 38.39
N SER A 329 10.97 -36.95 38.14
CA SER A 329 12.25 -36.71 38.79
C SER A 329 12.42 -35.22 39.09
N VAL A 330 13.03 -34.89 40.22
CA VAL A 330 13.43 -33.51 40.52
C VAL A 330 14.80 -33.32 39.88
N GLN A 331 14.96 -32.23 39.13
CA GLN A 331 16.24 -31.94 38.51
C GLN A 331 17.25 -31.61 39.61
N GLN A 332 18.43 -32.25 39.56
CA GLN A 332 19.54 -31.99 40.50
C GLN A 332 20.01 -30.54 40.49
N ASP A 333 19.55 -29.75 39.53
CA ASP A 333 19.95 -28.37 39.28
C ASP A 333 19.05 -27.35 40.02
N SER A 334 17.94 -27.81 40.64
CA SER A 334 17.06 -26.97 41.47
C SER A 334 17.51 -26.86 42.93
N LEU A 335 18.78 -27.12 43.27
CA LEU A 335 19.27 -27.25 44.65
C LEU A 335 18.83 -26.10 45.56
N ARG A 336 18.89 -24.83 45.09
CA ARG A 336 18.45 -23.68 45.91
C ARG A 336 16.99 -23.78 46.36
N GLY A 337 16.09 -24.25 45.50
CA GLY A 337 14.67 -24.43 45.81
C GLY A 337 14.35 -25.81 46.42
N ALA A 338 15.06 -26.85 45.99
CA ALA A 338 14.85 -28.25 46.38
C ALA A 338 15.42 -28.55 47.78
N ASP A 339 16.50 -27.89 48.19
CA ASP A 339 17.07 -28.00 49.54
C ASP A 339 16.12 -27.42 50.61
N LEU A 340 15.15 -26.61 50.20
CA LEU A 340 14.14 -26.02 51.08
C LEU A 340 12.98 -26.99 51.38
N VAL A 341 12.96 -28.18 50.75
CA VAL A 341 11.83 -29.12 50.81
C VAL A 341 12.27 -30.53 51.20
N ASP A 342 11.58 -31.11 52.19
CA ASP A 342 11.89 -32.46 52.68
C ASP A 342 11.23 -33.56 51.82
N PHE A 343 12.03 -34.22 50.99
CA PHE A 343 11.62 -35.33 50.12
C PHE A 343 11.59 -36.71 50.80
N ASN A 344 11.68 -36.80 52.13
CA ASN A 344 11.51 -38.05 52.87
C ASN A 344 10.06 -38.57 52.83
N SER A 345 9.09 -37.72 52.51
CA SER A 345 7.67 -38.05 52.34
C SER A 345 7.14 -37.64 50.96
N ASN A 346 5.88 -37.94 50.65
CA ASN A 346 5.24 -37.48 49.42
C ASN A 346 4.96 -35.97 49.50
N VAL A 347 5.84 -35.19 48.88
CA VAL A 347 5.83 -33.73 48.81
C VAL A 347 4.87 -33.19 47.75
N PHE A 348 4.56 -33.99 46.73
CA PHE A 348 3.77 -33.57 45.59
C PHE A 348 2.40 -34.26 45.55
N THR A 349 1.47 -33.64 44.84
CA THR A 349 0.23 -34.25 44.37
C THR A 349 0.33 -34.38 42.86
N CYS A 350 0.34 -35.61 42.36
CA CYS A 350 0.35 -35.93 40.94
C CYS A 350 -1.10 -36.12 40.47
N ASN A 351 -1.42 -35.60 39.29
CA ASN A 351 -2.75 -35.67 38.72
C ASN A 351 -2.69 -36.01 37.23
N LEU A 352 -3.40 -37.07 36.83
CA LEU A 352 -3.57 -37.47 35.44
C LEU A 352 -5.02 -37.19 35.01
N GLU A 353 -5.15 -36.51 33.88
CA GLU A 353 -6.45 -36.10 33.33
C GLU A 353 -6.54 -36.46 31.85
N VAL A 354 -7.69 -36.97 31.43
CA VAL A 354 -8.05 -37.18 30.02
C VAL A 354 -8.66 -35.88 29.51
N ILE A 355 -8.08 -35.32 28.45
CA ILE A 355 -8.50 -34.03 27.87
C ILE A 355 -8.98 -34.21 26.43
N PRO A 356 -9.91 -33.37 25.94
CA PRO A 356 -10.36 -33.45 24.56
C PRO A 356 -9.24 -32.99 23.60
N ILE A 357 -9.17 -33.61 22.41
CA ILE A 357 -8.16 -33.22 21.40
C ILE A 357 -8.50 -31.88 20.76
N ASN A 358 -9.77 -31.67 20.41
CA ASN A 358 -10.33 -30.48 19.78
C ASN A 358 -11.71 -30.18 20.40
N GLN A 359 -12.19 -28.94 20.23
CA GLN A 359 -13.55 -28.56 20.63
C GLN A 359 -14.57 -29.45 19.90
N GLY A 360 -15.47 -30.09 20.65
CA GLY A 360 -16.49 -30.99 20.12
C GLY A 360 -16.15 -32.49 20.17
N VAL A 361 -14.91 -32.88 20.49
CA VAL A 361 -14.55 -34.30 20.70
C VAL A 361 -14.76 -34.67 22.18
N PRO A 362 -15.59 -35.68 22.49
CA PRO A 362 -15.84 -36.11 23.87
C PRO A 362 -14.65 -36.85 24.50
N LEU A 363 -14.66 -36.97 25.83
CA LEU A 363 -13.66 -37.71 26.58
C LEU A 363 -13.90 -39.22 26.44
N ARG A 364 -12.94 -39.93 25.84
CA ARG A 364 -13.09 -41.34 25.42
C ARG A 364 -12.34 -42.34 26.31
N ALA A 365 -11.81 -41.90 27.44
CA ALA A 365 -11.02 -42.75 28.34
C ALA A 365 -11.27 -42.42 29.82
N GLN A 366 -11.07 -43.42 30.67
CA GLN A 366 -11.21 -43.36 32.12
C GLN A 366 -9.94 -43.94 32.77
N ILE A 367 -9.65 -43.51 34.01
CA ILE A 367 -8.39 -43.78 34.70
C ILE A 367 -8.63 -44.60 35.98
N ASP A 368 -7.86 -45.69 36.12
CA ASP A 368 -7.83 -46.57 37.29
C ASP A 368 -9.22 -47.10 37.70
N ALA A 369 -9.31 -47.75 38.87
CA ALA A 369 -10.56 -48.23 39.44
C ALA A 369 -11.57 -47.11 39.76
N SER A 370 -11.14 -45.84 39.69
CA SER A 370 -12.04 -44.69 39.91
C SER A 370 -13.04 -44.48 38.78
N LEU A 371 -12.78 -45.05 37.59
CA LEU A 371 -13.57 -44.85 36.36
C LEU A 371 -13.83 -43.36 36.03
N SER A 372 -12.99 -42.48 36.57
CA SER A 372 -13.04 -41.04 36.37
C SER A 372 -12.10 -40.65 35.24
N THR A 373 -12.40 -39.55 34.54
CA THR A 373 -11.51 -38.94 33.55
C THR A 373 -10.34 -38.19 34.21
N ASN A 374 -10.38 -38.00 35.52
CA ASN A 374 -9.37 -37.30 36.30
C ASN A 374 -9.04 -38.06 37.59
N HIS A 375 -7.76 -38.26 37.88
CA HIS A 375 -7.30 -39.01 39.05
C HIS A 375 -6.04 -38.38 39.67
N SER A 376 -6.09 -38.09 40.97
CA SER A 376 -4.97 -37.51 41.74
C SER A 376 -4.48 -38.44 42.85
N TRP A 377 -3.17 -38.41 43.11
CA TRP A 377 -2.53 -39.20 44.17
C TRP A 377 -1.28 -38.48 44.74
N PRO A 378 -0.91 -38.74 46.01
CA PRO A 378 0.33 -38.21 46.57
C PRO A 378 1.56 -38.88 45.93
N CYS A 379 2.58 -38.09 45.60
CA CYS A 379 3.79 -38.52 44.91
C CYS A 379 5.04 -37.73 45.37
N GLY A 380 6.21 -38.08 44.83
CA GLY A 380 7.43 -37.28 44.98
C GLY A 380 8.43 -37.73 46.05
N GLN A 381 8.10 -38.74 46.86
CA GLN A 381 9.05 -39.29 47.84
C GLN A 381 10.33 -39.78 47.15
N GLY A 382 11.49 -39.26 47.56
CA GLY A 382 12.79 -39.64 46.99
C GLY A 382 13.05 -39.19 45.54
N ALA A 383 12.19 -38.34 44.96
CA ALA A 383 12.29 -37.90 43.56
C ALA A 383 13.55 -37.05 43.26
N HIS A 384 14.20 -36.48 44.28
CA HIS A 384 15.49 -35.78 44.19
C HIS A 384 16.70 -36.70 44.03
N ARG A 385 16.59 -38.00 44.35
CA ARG A 385 17.71 -38.96 44.25
C ARG A 385 17.62 -39.82 43.01
N LYS A 386 16.41 -40.26 42.67
CA LYS A 386 16.15 -41.14 41.53
C LYS A 386 14.75 -40.88 40.95
N PRO A 387 14.53 -41.13 39.65
CA PRO A 387 13.21 -41.08 39.06
C PRO A 387 12.23 -42.04 39.74
N GLN A 388 11.02 -41.56 40.00
CA GLN A 388 9.91 -42.34 40.57
C GLN A 388 8.91 -42.68 39.46
N ILE A 389 8.48 -43.94 39.39
CA ILE A 389 7.57 -44.42 38.35
C ILE A 389 6.23 -44.82 38.99
N TYR A 390 5.13 -44.33 38.43
CA TYR A 390 3.75 -44.63 38.80
C TYR A 390 3.01 -45.28 37.63
N THR A 391 2.39 -46.43 37.87
CA THR A 391 1.62 -47.13 36.84
C THR A 391 0.13 -46.85 37.02
N LYS A 392 -0.55 -46.50 35.93
CA LYS A 392 -2.00 -46.23 35.86
C LYS A 392 -2.64 -47.06 34.76
N VAL A 393 -3.82 -47.62 34.98
CA VAL A 393 -4.53 -48.39 33.96
C VAL A 393 -5.58 -47.50 33.32
N ILE A 394 -5.55 -47.41 31.98
CA ILE A 394 -6.51 -46.63 31.20
C ILE A 394 -7.57 -47.57 30.64
N TYR A 395 -8.84 -47.19 30.78
CA TYR A 395 -10.01 -47.92 30.31
C TYR A 395 -10.76 -47.12 29.23
N ILE A 396 -11.17 -47.79 28.15
CA ILE A 396 -12.01 -47.20 27.11
C ILE A 396 -13.40 -47.84 27.20
N PRO A 397 -14.49 -47.06 27.42
CA PRO A 397 -15.84 -47.61 27.61
C PRO A 397 -16.42 -48.20 26.32
N GLU A 398 -17.27 -49.23 26.44
CA GLU A 398 -17.88 -49.93 25.30
C GLU A 398 -19.22 -49.32 24.80
N HIS A 399 -19.96 -48.60 25.65
CA HIS A 399 -21.38 -48.25 25.41
C HIS A 399 -21.66 -46.83 24.91
N ASP A 400 -20.66 -46.08 24.45
CA ASP A 400 -20.86 -44.68 24.05
C ASP A 400 -20.70 -44.52 22.52
N ASP A 401 -21.75 -44.06 21.83
CA ASP A 401 -21.74 -43.78 20.39
C ASP A 401 -20.68 -42.72 20.01
N SER A 402 -20.23 -41.95 21.00
CA SER A 402 -19.13 -41.00 20.92
C SER A 402 -17.73 -41.65 20.78
N VAL A 403 -17.62 -42.96 21.05
CA VAL A 403 -16.39 -43.77 21.01
C VAL A 403 -16.14 -44.37 19.62
N LYS A 404 -16.91 -44.01 18.59
CA LYS A 404 -16.68 -44.42 17.19
C LYS A 404 -15.58 -43.61 16.47
N ASP A 405 -15.04 -42.59 17.12
CA ASP A 405 -13.87 -41.87 16.64
C ASP A 405 -12.60 -42.66 17.00
N TRP A 406 -12.10 -43.47 16.07
CA TRP A 406 -10.83 -44.20 16.21
C TRP A 406 -9.70 -43.57 15.41
N ILE A 407 -9.93 -42.39 14.82
CA ILE A 407 -8.95 -41.65 14.03
C ILE A 407 -8.18 -40.71 14.96
N ASN A 408 -8.88 -40.01 15.85
CA ASN A 408 -8.24 -39.07 16.76
C ASN A 408 -7.57 -39.78 17.95
N PRO A 409 -6.29 -39.49 18.26
CA PRO A 409 -5.60 -40.07 19.40
C PRO A 409 -6.23 -39.66 20.74
N LEU A 410 -5.98 -40.44 21.80
CA LEU A 410 -6.31 -40.04 23.17
C LEU A 410 -5.29 -39.02 23.66
N LYS A 411 -5.77 -37.91 24.23
CA LYS A 411 -4.91 -36.86 24.77
C LYS A 411 -5.00 -36.86 26.30
N PHE A 412 -3.85 -36.81 26.95
CA PHE A 412 -3.71 -36.79 28.40
C PHE A 412 -2.93 -35.57 28.86
N ARG A 413 -3.24 -35.11 30.06
CA ARG A 413 -2.50 -34.09 30.79
C ARG A 413 -2.03 -34.66 32.12
N PHE A 414 -0.72 -34.71 32.30
CA PHE A 414 -0.10 -35.11 33.56
C PHE A 414 0.45 -33.88 34.27
N THR A 415 0.00 -33.63 35.49
CA THR A 415 0.30 -32.44 36.27
C THR A 415 0.82 -32.79 37.65
N VAL A 416 1.74 -31.99 38.17
CA VAL A 416 2.36 -32.16 39.49
C VAL A 416 2.27 -30.84 40.25
N GLN A 417 1.85 -30.91 41.51
CA GLN A 417 1.66 -29.73 42.37
C GLN A 417 2.31 -29.96 43.73
N ILE A 418 2.76 -28.89 44.41
CA ILE A 418 3.27 -29.00 45.79
C ILE A 418 2.09 -29.30 46.72
N LYS A 419 2.21 -30.37 47.50
CA LYS A 419 1.21 -30.75 48.49
C LYS A 419 1.17 -29.68 49.58
N ASN A 420 -0.01 -29.14 49.83
CA ASN A 420 -0.22 -28.05 50.79
C ASN A 420 0.66 -26.81 50.50
N GLU A 421 0.76 -26.40 49.24
CA GLU A 421 1.50 -25.19 48.85
C GLU A 421 1.08 -23.99 49.72
N ARG A 422 2.05 -23.46 50.46
CA ARG A 422 1.85 -22.23 51.25
C ARG A 422 1.96 -21.03 50.31
N LYS A 423 1.08 -20.05 50.47
CA LYS A 423 1.17 -18.77 49.76
C LYS A 423 1.70 -17.69 50.71
N PRO A 424 2.67 -16.86 50.29
CA PRO A 424 3.12 -15.74 51.10
C PRO A 424 1.97 -14.73 51.26
N LEU A 425 1.75 -14.27 52.48
CA LEU A 425 0.78 -13.21 52.80
C LEU A 425 1.49 -11.88 52.88
N HIS A 426 0.84 -10.80 52.45
CA HIS A 426 1.41 -9.47 52.58
C HIS A 426 1.59 -9.11 54.07
N PRO A 427 2.79 -8.70 54.52
CA PRO A 427 3.00 -8.33 55.91
C PRO A 427 2.16 -7.07 56.23
N LYS A 428 1.73 -6.95 57.49
CA LYS A 428 1.12 -5.71 57.99
C LYS A 428 2.16 -4.60 58.02
N GLU A 429 1.71 -3.36 57.92
CA GLU A 429 2.58 -2.19 57.99
C GLU A 429 3.42 -2.21 59.29
N GLY A 430 4.74 -2.02 59.17
CA GLY A 430 5.70 -2.08 60.29
C GLY A 430 6.21 -3.48 60.67
N HIS A 431 5.70 -4.56 60.08
CA HIS A 431 6.23 -5.91 60.29
C HIS A 431 7.42 -6.23 59.36
N PRO A 432 8.32 -7.16 59.75
CA PRO A 432 9.41 -7.59 58.90
C PRO A 432 8.89 -8.21 57.60
N ILE A 433 9.70 -8.08 56.56
CA ILE A 433 9.43 -8.63 55.24
C ILE A 433 9.36 -10.17 55.33
N VAL A 434 8.40 -10.77 54.61
CA VAL A 434 8.25 -12.23 54.54
C VAL A 434 9.44 -12.86 53.82
N ASP A 435 10.08 -13.84 54.46
CA ASP A 435 11.14 -14.66 53.88
C ASP A 435 10.57 -15.63 52.83
N LEU A 436 10.88 -15.38 51.56
CA LEU A 436 10.36 -16.16 50.44
C LEU A 436 10.97 -17.56 50.33
N ARG A 437 12.06 -17.86 51.03
CA ARG A 437 12.66 -19.21 51.08
C ARG A 437 11.72 -20.24 51.71
N GLN A 438 10.71 -19.82 52.47
CA GLN A 438 9.71 -20.72 53.05
C GLN A 438 8.55 -21.02 52.08
N TYR A 439 8.56 -20.43 50.89
CA TYR A 439 7.46 -20.49 49.92
C TYR A 439 7.97 -20.84 48.51
N PRO A 440 8.65 -21.98 48.30
CA PRO A 440 9.10 -22.38 46.98
C PRO A 440 7.92 -22.63 46.03
N ILE A 441 8.15 -22.53 44.72
CA ILE A 441 7.16 -22.77 43.66
C ILE A 441 7.69 -23.80 42.65
N LEU A 442 6.82 -24.60 42.05
CA LEU A 442 7.20 -25.50 40.96
C LEU A 442 7.35 -24.74 39.64
N ASN A 443 8.34 -25.13 38.84
CA ASN A 443 8.45 -24.67 37.47
C ASN A 443 7.24 -25.14 36.64
N LYS A 444 6.46 -24.18 36.15
CA LYS A 444 5.22 -24.42 35.38
C LYS A 444 5.43 -25.29 34.14
N TYR A 445 6.59 -25.20 33.49
CA TYR A 445 6.84 -25.88 32.23
C TYR A 445 7.34 -27.32 32.40
N GLY A 446 7.87 -27.67 33.56
CA GLY A 446 8.21 -29.04 33.93
C GLY A 446 7.10 -29.78 34.68
N ALA A 447 6.22 -29.03 35.37
CA ALA A 447 5.18 -29.57 36.21
C ALA A 447 3.90 -30.00 35.49
N SER A 448 3.72 -29.64 34.21
CA SER A 448 2.58 -30.04 33.39
C SER A 448 3.06 -30.57 32.04
N TYR A 449 2.66 -31.78 31.70
CA TYR A 449 3.06 -32.48 30.49
C TYR A 449 1.84 -33.05 29.77
N GLU A 450 1.58 -32.58 28.56
CA GLU A 450 0.51 -33.10 27.71
C GLU A 450 1.09 -34.05 26.66
N PHE A 451 0.44 -35.20 26.46
CA PHE A 451 0.87 -36.20 25.48
C PHE A 451 -0.33 -36.92 24.85
N GLN A 452 -0.07 -37.62 23.74
CA GLN A 452 -1.09 -38.30 22.96
C GLN A 452 -0.75 -39.77 22.75
N VAL A 453 -1.76 -40.62 22.75
CA VAL A 453 -1.64 -42.06 22.49
C VAL A 453 -2.61 -42.44 21.34
N PRO A 454 -2.11 -42.82 20.15
CA PRO A 454 -2.94 -43.13 18.98
C PRO A 454 -3.58 -44.52 19.00
N PHE A 455 -4.65 -44.67 18.20
CA PHE A 455 -5.34 -45.94 17.95
C PHE A 455 -4.78 -46.65 16.70
N ASN A 456 -5.08 -47.94 16.55
CA ASN A 456 -4.76 -48.75 15.37
C ASN A 456 -5.82 -48.55 14.24
N THR A 457 -5.44 -48.06 13.06
CA THR A 457 -6.33 -47.54 11.98
C THR A 457 -6.63 -48.52 10.83
N ARG A 458 -6.09 -49.74 10.86
CA ARG A 458 -6.21 -50.79 9.81
C ARG A 458 -5.72 -50.38 8.42
N CYS A 459 -4.77 -49.46 8.34
CA CYS A 459 -4.15 -48.99 7.10
C CYS A 459 -2.85 -49.77 6.78
N GLY A 460 -2.93 -51.10 6.60
CA GLY A 460 -1.74 -51.93 6.39
C GLY A 460 -0.90 -52.19 7.66
N GLU A 461 0.31 -52.74 7.52
CA GLU A 461 1.21 -53.03 8.66
C GLU A 461 1.83 -51.78 9.29
N ASP A 462 1.95 -50.69 8.52
CA ASP A 462 2.47 -49.39 8.93
C ASP A 462 1.40 -48.46 9.53
N GLN A 463 0.12 -48.83 9.42
CA GLN A 463 -1.02 -48.15 10.07
C GLN A 463 -1.15 -46.66 9.73
N VAL A 464 -0.60 -46.26 8.58
CA VAL A 464 -0.72 -44.93 8.01
C VAL A 464 -1.52 -45.08 6.73
N CYS A 465 -2.73 -44.54 6.67
CA CYS A 465 -3.55 -44.60 5.46
C CYS A 465 -2.88 -43.80 4.37
N GLN A 466 -2.29 -44.51 3.41
CA GLN A 466 -1.55 -43.96 2.30
C GLN A 466 -2.47 -43.80 1.09
N THR A 467 -2.92 -42.58 0.82
CA THR A 467 -3.86 -42.25 -0.26
C THR A 467 -3.15 -41.67 -1.47
N ASP A 468 -3.83 -41.70 -2.62
CA ASP A 468 -3.35 -41.08 -3.87
C ASP A 468 -4.54 -40.44 -4.59
N LEU A 469 -4.82 -39.19 -4.27
CA LEU A 469 -5.88 -38.35 -4.81
C LEU A 469 -5.35 -37.57 -6.00
N ARG A 470 -5.88 -37.86 -7.19
CA ARG A 470 -5.50 -37.17 -8.42
C ARG A 470 -6.61 -36.23 -8.88
N LEU A 471 -6.22 -35.01 -9.21
CA LEU A 471 -7.09 -33.94 -9.68
C LEU A 471 -6.79 -33.61 -11.15
N LYS A 472 -7.83 -33.57 -11.98
CA LYS A 472 -7.78 -33.06 -13.35
C LYS A 472 -8.94 -32.11 -13.58
N ALA A 473 -8.66 -30.90 -14.06
CA ALA A 473 -9.69 -29.95 -14.48
C ALA A 473 -9.40 -29.34 -15.85
N VAL A 474 -10.45 -29.00 -16.60
CA VAL A 474 -10.39 -28.49 -17.97
C VAL A 474 -11.48 -27.43 -18.18
N PHE A 475 -11.13 -26.31 -18.84
CA PHE A 475 -12.11 -25.31 -19.30
C PHE A 475 -12.92 -25.85 -20.48
N VAL A 476 -14.23 -25.68 -20.44
CA VAL A 476 -15.13 -26.05 -21.55
C VAL A 476 -15.07 -24.97 -22.61
N ASP A 477 -15.03 -25.35 -23.89
CA ASP A 477 -14.98 -24.46 -25.07
C ASP A 477 -13.77 -23.49 -25.17
N ILE A 478 -12.77 -23.59 -24.27
CA ILE A 478 -11.56 -22.74 -24.31
C ILE A 478 -10.32 -23.64 -24.55
N PRO A 479 -9.79 -23.71 -25.78
CA PRO A 479 -8.60 -24.48 -26.06
C PRO A 479 -7.37 -23.83 -25.44
N LYS A 480 -6.44 -24.66 -24.96
CA LYS A 480 -5.14 -24.20 -24.46
C LYS A 480 -4.24 -23.85 -25.65
N THR A 481 -3.84 -22.59 -25.77
CA THR A 481 -2.88 -22.12 -26.79
C THR A 481 -1.46 -22.08 -26.22
N ASP A 482 -0.45 -21.83 -27.07
CA ASP A 482 0.95 -21.62 -26.64
C ASP A 482 1.12 -20.43 -25.68
N LYS A 483 0.15 -19.51 -25.66
CA LYS A 483 0.08 -18.35 -24.77
C LYS A 483 -0.82 -18.56 -23.54
N GLY A 484 -1.33 -19.77 -23.31
CA GLY A 484 -2.27 -20.09 -22.22
C GLY A 484 -3.73 -20.18 -22.67
N TYR A 485 -4.66 -20.08 -21.72
CA TYR A 485 -6.09 -20.00 -22.00
C TYR A 485 -6.45 -18.53 -22.25
N ILE A 486 -7.08 -18.23 -23.39
CA ILE A 486 -7.48 -16.87 -23.76
C ILE A 486 -8.99 -16.88 -24.04
N LEU A 487 -9.72 -16.00 -23.36
CA LEU A 487 -11.15 -15.76 -23.58
C LEU A 487 -11.34 -14.34 -24.11
N ASN A 488 -11.87 -14.23 -25.33
CA ASN A 488 -12.27 -12.95 -25.91
C ASN A 488 -13.67 -12.61 -25.40
N VAL A 489 -13.79 -11.58 -24.57
CA VAL A 489 -15.07 -11.20 -23.96
C VAL A 489 -15.81 -10.25 -24.91
N GLY A 490 -16.83 -10.81 -25.57
CA GLY A 490 -17.68 -10.14 -26.56
C GLY A 490 -18.92 -10.94 -26.99
N GLU A 491 -18.91 -12.28 -26.85
CA GLU A 491 -20.05 -13.15 -27.25
C GLU A 491 -20.75 -13.88 -26.07
N LYS A 492 -20.05 -14.17 -24.97
CA LYS A 492 -20.59 -14.85 -23.78
C LYS A 492 -20.07 -14.19 -22.49
N ASP A 493 -20.89 -14.14 -21.44
CA ASP A 493 -20.56 -13.56 -20.12
C ASP A 493 -20.38 -14.61 -19.01
N PHE A 494 -20.14 -15.88 -19.38
CA PHE A 494 -19.90 -16.99 -18.45
C PHE A 494 -18.80 -17.94 -18.94
N LEU A 495 -18.21 -18.71 -18.03
CA LEU A 495 -17.22 -19.77 -18.28
C LEU A 495 -17.55 -21.03 -17.48
N ASP A 496 -17.28 -22.21 -18.06
CA ASP A 496 -17.56 -23.52 -17.45
C ASP A 496 -16.24 -24.32 -17.25
N ILE A 497 -16.09 -24.99 -16.10
CA ILE A 497 -14.93 -25.83 -15.76
C ILE A 497 -15.38 -27.23 -15.33
N THR A 498 -14.84 -28.27 -15.97
CA THR A 498 -15.08 -29.68 -15.61
C THR A 498 -13.97 -30.19 -14.68
N PHE A 499 -14.34 -30.69 -13.51
CA PHE A 499 -13.43 -31.30 -12.52
C PHE A 499 -13.57 -32.82 -12.51
N THR A 500 -12.44 -33.53 -12.40
CA THR A 500 -12.34 -34.98 -12.28
C THR A 500 -11.38 -35.34 -11.15
N VAL A 501 -11.86 -36.01 -10.11
CA VAL A 501 -11.07 -36.43 -8.94
C VAL A 501 -11.12 -37.94 -8.78
N GLY A 502 -9.97 -38.60 -8.55
CA GLY A 502 -9.92 -40.04 -8.31
C GLY A 502 -8.94 -40.45 -7.22
N ASN A 503 -9.28 -41.48 -6.45
CA ASN A 503 -8.42 -42.08 -5.42
C ASN A 503 -7.82 -43.40 -5.95
N HIS A 504 -6.50 -43.52 -6.04
CA HIS A 504 -5.81 -44.66 -6.67
C HIS A 504 -5.13 -45.61 -5.67
N LYS A 505 -5.09 -45.26 -4.37
CA LYS A 505 -4.42 -46.07 -3.33
C LYS A 505 -5.36 -46.45 -2.20
N GLU A 506 -5.01 -46.25 -0.93
CA GLU A 506 -5.85 -46.67 0.21
C GLU A 506 -7.02 -45.71 0.45
N LYS A 507 -7.73 -45.84 1.58
CA LYS A 507 -8.93 -45.06 1.88
C LYS A 507 -8.58 -43.62 2.29
N ALA A 508 -9.24 -42.64 1.66
CA ALA A 508 -9.12 -41.23 2.01
C ALA A 508 -10.27 -40.78 2.91
N TYR A 509 -9.98 -40.50 4.17
CA TYR A 509 -10.98 -40.00 5.12
C TYR A 509 -11.19 -38.49 4.94
N GLN A 510 -12.45 -38.05 5.04
CA GLN A 510 -12.86 -36.65 4.84
C GLN A 510 -12.32 -35.99 3.54
N ALA A 511 -12.28 -36.75 2.43
CA ALA A 511 -11.78 -36.23 1.16
C ALA A 511 -12.68 -35.10 0.63
N SER A 512 -12.09 -33.95 0.31
CA SER A 512 -12.78 -32.77 -0.21
C SER A 512 -11.95 -32.01 -1.25
N LEU A 513 -12.62 -31.38 -2.21
CA LEU A 513 -12.01 -30.46 -3.18
C LEU A 513 -12.20 -29.02 -2.71
N TYR A 514 -11.11 -28.26 -2.66
CA TYR A 514 -11.07 -26.84 -2.36
C TYR A 514 -10.76 -26.07 -3.64
N LEU A 515 -11.68 -25.21 -4.07
CA LEU A 515 -11.51 -24.39 -5.26
C LEU A 515 -11.45 -22.91 -4.87
N THR A 516 -10.31 -22.28 -5.18
CA THR A 516 -10.10 -20.84 -5.05
C THR A 516 -10.27 -20.17 -6.40
N TYR A 517 -11.02 -19.08 -6.44
CA TYR A 517 -11.29 -18.26 -7.63
C TYR A 517 -11.28 -16.77 -7.24
N ASP A 518 -11.26 -15.87 -8.23
CA ASP A 518 -11.25 -14.42 -8.02
C ASP A 518 -12.67 -13.85 -7.87
N PRO A 519 -13.16 -13.55 -6.64
CA PRO A 519 -14.55 -13.11 -6.42
C PRO A 519 -14.80 -11.65 -6.84
N GLU A 520 -13.76 -10.90 -7.19
CA GLU A 520 -13.86 -9.52 -7.70
C GLU A 520 -14.31 -9.50 -9.17
N GLU A 521 -14.04 -10.59 -9.91
CA GLU A 521 -14.29 -10.73 -11.36
C GLU A 521 -15.37 -11.76 -11.67
N LEU A 522 -15.63 -12.70 -10.76
CA LEU A 522 -16.55 -13.81 -10.97
C LEU A 522 -17.63 -13.86 -9.87
N GLU A 523 -18.89 -14.06 -10.29
CA GLU A 523 -19.99 -14.39 -9.39
C GLU A 523 -19.83 -15.82 -8.82
N LEU A 524 -20.59 -16.12 -7.76
CA LEU A 524 -20.64 -17.44 -7.12
C LEU A 524 -20.93 -18.55 -8.16
N PRO A 525 -20.11 -19.63 -8.19
CA PRO A 525 -20.27 -20.67 -9.20
C PRO A 525 -21.54 -21.49 -8.98
N MET A 526 -22.14 -21.91 -10.08
CA MET A 526 -23.30 -22.80 -10.09
C MET A 526 -22.88 -24.20 -10.56
N VAL A 527 -23.31 -25.22 -9.82
CA VAL A 527 -23.10 -26.62 -10.24
C VAL A 527 -24.03 -26.93 -11.41
N VAL A 528 -23.47 -27.41 -12.52
CA VAL A 528 -24.22 -27.74 -13.73
C VAL A 528 -24.53 -29.25 -13.75
N GLY A 529 -25.82 -29.62 -13.82
CA GLY A 529 -26.29 -31.01 -13.90
C GLY A 529 -26.85 -31.60 -12.59
N LYS A 530 -27.19 -32.90 -12.59
CA LYS A 530 -27.71 -33.63 -11.42
C LYS A 530 -26.59 -34.39 -10.69
N THR A 531 -25.76 -33.69 -9.92
CA THR A 531 -24.74 -34.32 -9.07
C THR A 531 -25.28 -34.57 -7.66
N LYS A 532 -24.98 -35.74 -7.05
CA LYS A 532 -25.36 -36.08 -5.67
C LYS A 532 -24.38 -35.56 -4.60
N LEU A 533 -23.34 -34.82 -5.01
CA LEU A 533 -22.28 -34.33 -4.12
C LEU A 533 -22.75 -33.06 -3.39
N GLY A 534 -22.57 -33.02 -2.07
CA GLY A 534 -22.82 -31.82 -1.27
C GLY A 534 -21.68 -30.80 -1.45
N TRP A 535 -22.02 -29.52 -1.48
CA TRP A 535 -21.06 -28.42 -1.57
C TRP A 535 -21.44 -27.28 -0.62
N GLU A 536 -20.44 -26.54 -0.18
CA GLU A 536 -20.60 -25.35 0.65
C GLU A 536 -19.59 -24.26 0.26
N THR A 537 -19.78 -23.06 0.80
CA THR A 537 -18.87 -21.93 0.56
C THR A 537 -18.16 -21.57 1.85
N VAL A 538 -16.83 -21.43 1.78
CA VAL A 538 -15.99 -21.05 2.91
C VAL A 538 -15.45 -19.65 2.63
N GLY A 539 -16.08 -18.64 3.21
CA GLY A 539 -15.76 -17.23 2.92
C GLY A 539 -16.31 -16.77 1.56
N LYS A 540 -15.62 -15.83 0.90
CA LYS A 540 -16.07 -15.23 -0.38
C LYS A 540 -15.41 -15.84 -1.63
N ASN A 541 -14.26 -16.48 -1.51
CA ASN A 541 -13.41 -16.89 -2.63
C ASN A 541 -13.11 -18.39 -2.69
N VAL A 542 -13.63 -19.21 -1.75
CA VAL A 542 -13.39 -20.66 -1.71
C VAL A 542 -14.69 -21.44 -1.75
N VAL A 543 -14.75 -22.42 -2.65
CA VAL A 543 -15.83 -23.41 -2.76
C VAL A 543 -15.32 -24.76 -2.29
N LEU A 544 -16.08 -25.42 -1.41
CA LEU A 544 -15.79 -26.74 -0.87
C LEU A 544 -16.76 -27.77 -1.44
N ILE A 545 -16.23 -28.87 -1.99
CA ILE A 545 -17.02 -29.98 -2.51
C ILE A 545 -16.63 -31.27 -1.77
N HIS A 546 -17.60 -31.90 -1.10
CA HIS A 546 -17.37 -33.11 -0.34
C HIS A 546 -17.31 -34.34 -1.27
N LEU A 547 -16.19 -35.07 -1.23
CA LEU A 547 -15.95 -36.24 -2.10
C LEU A 547 -16.23 -37.57 -1.38
N GLY A 548 -16.14 -37.63 -0.04
CA GLY A 548 -16.57 -38.79 0.74
C GLY A 548 -15.83 -38.98 2.07
N ASN A 549 -16.41 -39.75 2.98
CA ASN A 549 -15.79 -40.12 4.26
C ASN A 549 -16.07 -41.60 4.64
N PRO A 550 -15.19 -42.55 4.25
CA PRO A 550 -14.03 -42.37 3.38
C PRO A 550 -14.40 -42.37 1.89
N MET A 551 -13.58 -41.69 1.08
CA MET A 551 -13.48 -41.94 -0.36
C MET A 551 -12.68 -43.22 -0.57
N ASN A 552 -13.34 -44.28 -1.04
CA ASN A 552 -12.74 -45.61 -1.17
C ASN A 552 -11.65 -45.65 -2.25
N SER A 553 -10.76 -46.64 -2.15
CA SER A 553 -9.80 -46.98 -3.19
C SER A 553 -10.48 -47.16 -4.56
N ASN A 554 -9.85 -46.65 -5.62
CA ASN A 554 -10.31 -46.71 -7.02
C ASN A 554 -11.66 -46.02 -7.32
N THR A 555 -12.09 -45.07 -6.49
CA THR A 555 -13.29 -44.26 -6.77
C THR A 555 -12.96 -43.01 -7.58
N LYS A 556 -13.88 -42.58 -8.45
CA LYS A 556 -13.73 -41.42 -9.33
C LYS A 556 -15.01 -40.58 -9.39
N HIS A 557 -14.88 -39.26 -9.23
CA HIS A 557 -15.95 -38.27 -9.30
C HIS A 557 -15.69 -37.27 -10.42
N THR A 558 -16.73 -36.91 -11.20
CA THR A 558 -16.67 -35.89 -12.25
C THR A 558 -17.88 -34.96 -12.17
N PHE A 559 -17.68 -33.64 -12.24
CA PHE A 559 -18.74 -32.61 -12.18
C PHE A 559 -18.29 -31.28 -12.80
N ASP A 560 -19.27 -30.42 -13.14
CA ASP A 560 -19.05 -29.14 -13.83
C ASP A 560 -19.47 -27.94 -12.97
N LEU A 561 -18.66 -26.87 -12.99
CA LEU A 561 -18.94 -25.59 -12.33
C LEU A 561 -18.98 -24.43 -13.34
N ARG A 562 -20.04 -23.63 -13.30
CA ARG A 562 -20.25 -22.44 -14.13
C ARG A 562 -20.00 -21.16 -13.36
N PHE A 563 -19.17 -20.26 -13.89
CA PHE A 563 -18.90 -18.93 -13.33
C PHE A 563 -19.39 -17.84 -14.29
N LYS A 564 -19.93 -16.75 -13.74
CA LYS A 564 -20.40 -15.59 -14.51
C LYS A 564 -19.50 -14.37 -14.25
N LEU A 565 -19.19 -13.60 -15.29
CA LEU A 565 -18.31 -12.43 -15.22
C LEU A 565 -19.03 -11.21 -14.61
N VAL A 566 -18.40 -10.54 -13.65
CA VAL A 566 -18.89 -9.32 -13.00
C VAL A 566 -18.64 -8.10 -13.91
N ARG A 567 -19.57 -7.14 -13.97
CA ARG A 567 -19.46 -5.89 -14.75
C ARG A 567 -19.26 -4.70 -13.80
N GLY A 568 -18.16 -3.92 -13.88
CA GLY A 568 -18.04 -2.65 -13.13
C GLY A 568 -16.65 -2.09 -12.78
N ARG A 569 -16.62 -1.01 -11.98
CA ARG A 569 -15.39 -0.23 -11.63
C ARG A 569 -14.36 -0.96 -10.75
N THR A 570 -14.68 -2.12 -10.19
CA THR A 570 -13.76 -2.92 -9.35
C THR A 570 -12.94 -3.95 -10.11
N GLU A 571 -13.03 -3.96 -11.44
CA GLU A 571 -12.29 -4.88 -12.31
C GLU A 571 -10.76 -4.79 -12.08
N GLY A 572 -10.14 -5.93 -11.77
CA GLY A 572 -8.72 -6.14 -11.67
C GLY A 572 -8.04 -5.95 -13.03
N ILE A 573 -7.00 -5.12 -13.01
CA ILE A 573 -6.04 -4.83 -14.08
C ILE A 573 -5.74 -6.09 -14.89
N GLY A 574 -6.14 -6.22 -16.16
CA GLY A 574 -5.66 -7.14 -17.21
C GLY A 574 -4.97 -8.46 -16.81
N ARG A 575 -5.28 -9.00 -15.64
CA ARG A 575 -4.52 -10.02 -14.94
C ARG A 575 -5.17 -11.32 -15.32
N PRO A 576 -4.39 -12.36 -15.61
CA PRO A 576 -4.98 -13.67 -15.82
C PRO A 576 -5.79 -14.03 -14.56
N LEU A 577 -7.05 -14.43 -14.76
CA LEU A 577 -7.86 -15.00 -13.69
C LEU A 577 -7.15 -16.24 -13.18
N GLN A 578 -7.01 -16.32 -11.86
CA GLN A 578 -6.29 -17.38 -11.19
C GLN A 578 -7.30 -18.38 -10.63
N PHE A 579 -7.23 -19.61 -11.13
CA PHE A 579 -7.95 -20.73 -10.56
C PHE A 579 -6.95 -21.67 -9.90
N ALA A 580 -7.16 -21.95 -8.62
CA ALA A 580 -6.37 -22.91 -7.86
C ALA A 580 -7.31 -23.91 -7.19
N ALA A 581 -7.16 -25.17 -7.53
CA ALA A 581 -7.95 -26.26 -7.00
C ALA A 581 -7.04 -27.30 -6.34
N ILE A 582 -7.39 -27.72 -5.13
CA ILE A 582 -6.62 -28.67 -4.34
C ILE A 582 -7.57 -29.73 -3.79
N VAL A 583 -7.27 -31.00 -4.04
CA VAL A 583 -7.94 -32.11 -3.36
C VAL A 583 -7.14 -32.46 -2.13
N ASN A 584 -7.80 -32.52 -0.98
CA ASN A 584 -7.17 -32.86 0.28
C ASN A 584 -8.01 -33.85 1.10
N SER A 585 -7.35 -34.59 1.98
CA SER A 585 -7.96 -35.52 2.92
C SER A 585 -7.20 -35.52 4.25
N THR A 586 -7.75 -36.16 5.28
CA THR A 586 -7.04 -36.36 6.56
C THR A 586 -6.08 -37.56 6.53
N SER A 587 -6.06 -38.34 5.43
CA SER A 587 -5.14 -39.46 5.21
C SER A 587 -3.78 -38.97 4.69
N SER A 588 -2.72 -39.77 4.83
CA SER A 588 -1.38 -39.44 4.33
C SER A 588 -1.29 -39.63 2.83
N GLU A 589 -1.00 -38.57 2.08
CA GLU A 589 -0.88 -38.64 0.64
C GLU A 589 0.47 -39.22 0.18
N VAL A 590 0.46 -40.11 -0.81
CA VAL A 590 1.65 -40.70 -1.42
C VAL A 590 1.71 -40.32 -2.89
N ASN A 591 2.71 -39.51 -3.23
CA ASN A 591 3.01 -39.19 -4.63
C ASN A 591 3.85 -40.33 -5.23
N GLU A 592 3.28 -41.14 -6.13
CA GLU A 592 3.95 -42.29 -6.79
C GLU A 592 5.24 -41.92 -7.58
N GLN A 593 5.63 -40.65 -7.70
CA GLN A 593 6.91 -40.27 -8.31
C GLN A 593 8.15 -40.41 -7.39
N TYR A 594 7.99 -40.90 -6.17
CA TYR A 594 9.07 -41.08 -5.20
C TYR A 594 9.64 -42.51 -5.15
N GLU A 595 10.13 -43.06 -6.28
CA GLU A 595 10.96 -44.30 -6.22
C GLU A 595 12.28 -44.29 -7.00
N ASN A 596 12.60 -43.28 -7.81
CA ASN A 596 13.93 -43.23 -8.48
C ASN A 596 14.89 -42.21 -7.84
N LYS A 597 15.26 -42.44 -6.58
CA LYS A 597 16.42 -41.81 -5.92
C LYS A 597 17.73 -42.35 -6.52
N LYS A 598 18.09 -41.92 -7.73
CA LYS A 598 19.49 -42.01 -8.21
C LYS A 598 19.93 -40.94 -9.23
N TYR A 599 19.03 -40.07 -9.71
CA TYR A 599 19.37 -39.04 -10.72
C TYR A 599 18.81 -37.64 -10.44
N ALA A 600 18.44 -37.32 -9.19
CA ALA A 600 17.87 -36.02 -8.82
C ALA A 600 18.91 -35.01 -8.28
N ALA A 601 20.13 -34.99 -8.86
CA ALA A 601 21.19 -34.05 -8.47
C ALA A 601 21.58 -33.05 -9.57
N THR A 602 20.93 -33.07 -10.75
CA THR A 602 21.44 -32.28 -11.89
C THR A 602 20.40 -31.59 -12.77
N VAL A 603 19.12 -31.50 -12.39
CA VAL A 603 18.15 -30.66 -13.10
C VAL A 603 17.12 -30.12 -12.11
N ASN A 604 17.03 -28.78 -11.99
CA ASN A 604 15.98 -28.07 -11.27
C ASN A 604 14.63 -28.25 -11.99
N GLN A 605 13.97 -29.39 -11.77
CA GLN A 605 12.62 -29.62 -12.27
C GLN A 605 11.71 -29.92 -11.07
N CYS A 606 10.94 -28.91 -10.66
CA CYS A 606 9.96 -29.03 -9.58
C CYS A 606 8.99 -30.18 -9.86
N PHE A 607 8.95 -31.14 -8.94
CA PHE A 607 8.05 -32.28 -8.96
C PHE A 607 6.58 -31.80 -8.92
N LYS A 608 5.78 -32.23 -9.90
CA LYS A 608 4.40 -31.80 -10.08
C LYS A 608 3.49 -32.61 -9.16
N VAL A 609 2.93 -31.96 -8.14
CA VAL A 609 1.92 -32.56 -7.27
C VAL A 609 0.61 -32.71 -8.08
N ASP A 610 0.03 -33.91 -8.12
CA ASP A 610 -1.13 -34.27 -8.96
C ASP A 610 -2.48 -34.11 -8.27
N ASN A 611 -2.48 -33.77 -6.98
CA ASN A 611 -3.64 -33.33 -6.23
C ASN A 611 -3.92 -31.81 -6.38
N VAL A 612 -3.05 -31.07 -7.08
CA VAL A 612 -3.19 -29.63 -7.34
C VAL A 612 -3.43 -29.35 -8.82
N TRP A 613 -4.38 -28.46 -9.10
CA TRP A 613 -4.60 -27.89 -10.42
C TRP A 613 -4.60 -26.38 -10.32
N ASN A 614 -3.68 -25.75 -11.07
CA ASN A 614 -3.64 -24.30 -11.23
C ASN A 614 -3.83 -23.98 -12.71
N ALA A 615 -4.65 -22.98 -13.00
CA ALA A 615 -4.79 -22.45 -14.34
C ALA A 615 -4.96 -20.94 -14.34
N GLU A 616 -4.32 -20.34 -15.34
CA GLU A 616 -4.37 -18.92 -15.63
C GLU A 616 -5.20 -18.71 -16.90
N LEU A 617 -6.24 -17.88 -16.80
CA LEU A 617 -7.12 -17.53 -17.92
C LEU A 617 -6.99 -16.04 -18.22
N GLN A 618 -6.42 -15.70 -19.37
CA GLN A 618 -6.33 -14.31 -19.84
C GLN A 618 -7.67 -13.89 -20.46
N ILE A 619 -8.19 -12.75 -20.02
CA ILE A 619 -9.38 -12.12 -20.57
C ILE A 619 -8.94 -10.96 -21.46
N ILE A 620 -9.36 -10.98 -22.73
CA ILE A 620 -9.17 -9.86 -23.66
C ILE A 620 -10.52 -9.14 -23.80
N LYS A 621 -10.54 -7.85 -23.48
CA LYS A 621 -11.71 -6.96 -23.57
C LYS A 621 -11.60 -6.10 -24.82
N LYS A 622 -12.68 -5.98 -25.60
CA LYS A 622 -12.72 -5.08 -26.76
C LYS A 622 -13.27 -3.71 -26.33
N ALA A 623 -12.50 -2.64 -26.55
CA ALA A 623 -12.92 -1.25 -26.36
C ALA A 623 -13.17 -0.58 -27.71
N GLU A 624 -14.02 0.46 -27.71
CA GLU A 624 -14.31 1.27 -28.90
C GLU A 624 -14.15 2.75 -28.51
N LEU A 625 -12.95 3.30 -28.68
CA LEU A 625 -12.66 4.70 -28.37
C LEU A 625 -12.76 5.60 -29.61
N GLU A 626 -13.14 6.86 -29.38
CA GLU A 626 -13.25 7.87 -30.44
C GLU A 626 -12.85 9.26 -29.91
N LEU A 627 -12.04 10.00 -30.67
CA LEU A 627 -11.67 11.39 -30.38
C LEU A 627 -12.32 12.35 -31.39
N ILE A 628 -13.03 13.36 -30.90
CA ILE A 628 -13.73 14.36 -31.73
C ILE A 628 -13.15 15.75 -31.41
N GLY A 629 -12.69 16.49 -32.42
CA GLY A 629 -12.11 17.83 -32.26
C GLY A 629 -12.96 18.92 -32.91
N THR A 630 -13.22 20.01 -32.20
CA THR A 630 -14.04 21.16 -32.66
C THR A 630 -13.38 22.48 -32.28
N SER A 631 -13.72 23.55 -33.00
CA SER A 631 -13.27 24.93 -32.68
C SER A 631 -14.46 25.86 -32.45
N ASP A 632 -14.34 26.70 -31.42
CA ASP A 632 -15.31 27.72 -31.04
C ASP A 632 -14.62 29.09 -30.88
N PRO A 633 -14.90 30.08 -31.74
CA PRO A 633 -15.68 29.98 -32.97
C PRO A 633 -14.87 29.31 -34.12
N PRO A 634 -15.52 28.62 -35.08
CA PRO A 634 -14.83 27.96 -36.19
C PRO A 634 -14.27 28.94 -37.25
N LEU A 635 -14.83 30.16 -37.30
CA LEU A 635 -14.49 31.22 -38.24
C LEU A 635 -14.18 32.51 -37.48
N ILE A 636 -13.02 33.10 -37.74
CA ILE A 636 -12.59 34.36 -37.12
C ILE A 636 -12.10 35.37 -38.17
N ARG A 637 -12.05 36.65 -37.79
CA ARG A 637 -11.46 37.72 -38.59
C ARG A 637 -10.32 38.36 -37.83
N PHE A 638 -9.20 38.63 -38.49
CA PHE A 638 -8.03 39.29 -37.88
C PHE A 638 -7.77 40.66 -38.54
N GLY A 639 -7.56 41.68 -37.71
CA GLY A 639 -7.39 43.08 -38.11
C GLY A 639 -7.07 43.95 -36.89
N GLY A 640 -6.91 45.26 -37.09
CA GLY A 640 -6.55 46.22 -36.03
C GLY A 640 -5.14 46.81 -36.20
N GLU A 641 -4.63 47.47 -35.15
CA GLU A 641 -3.30 48.06 -35.13
C GLU A 641 -2.23 47.04 -34.72
N VAL A 642 -1.08 47.07 -35.41
CA VAL A 642 0.06 46.21 -35.06
C VAL A 642 0.70 46.74 -33.77
N LYS A 643 0.55 46.01 -32.67
CA LYS A 643 1.20 46.29 -31.38
C LYS A 643 2.39 45.35 -31.17
N ASP A 644 3.46 45.88 -30.59
CA ASP A 644 4.62 45.10 -30.15
C ASP A 644 4.36 44.40 -28.80
N GLU A 645 5.09 43.32 -28.49
CA GLU A 645 4.90 42.52 -27.26
C GLU A 645 4.98 43.36 -25.98
N SER A 646 5.81 44.41 -25.99
CA SER A 646 6.02 45.32 -24.85
C SER A 646 4.89 46.34 -24.64
N GLN A 647 3.98 46.48 -25.61
CA GLN A 647 2.86 47.43 -25.59
C GLN A 647 1.50 46.76 -25.35
N MET A 648 1.49 45.44 -25.13
CA MET A 648 0.28 44.66 -24.84
C MET A 648 0.07 44.56 -23.33
N ASP A 649 -1.01 45.13 -22.82
CA ASP A 649 -1.34 45.14 -21.39
C ASP A 649 -2.58 44.31 -21.06
N LEU A 650 -3.50 44.14 -22.01
CA LEU A 650 -4.76 43.43 -21.86
C LEU A 650 -4.82 42.17 -22.72
N GLU A 651 -5.56 41.17 -22.28
CA GLU A 651 -5.85 39.95 -23.06
C GLU A 651 -6.41 40.26 -24.47
N GLU A 652 -7.17 41.34 -24.59
CA GLU A 652 -7.77 41.83 -25.84
C GLU A 652 -6.76 42.41 -26.83
N ASP A 653 -5.59 42.87 -26.36
CA ASP A 653 -4.54 43.43 -27.21
C ASP A 653 -3.83 42.37 -28.06
N ILE A 654 -3.95 41.08 -27.68
CA ILE A 654 -3.33 39.95 -28.40
C ILE A 654 -4.09 39.66 -29.70
N GLY A 655 -5.42 39.65 -29.65
CA GLY A 655 -6.30 39.31 -30.76
C GLY A 655 -7.52 38.47 -30.35
N VAL A 656 -8.16 37.80 -31.32
CA VAL A 656 -9.46 37.12 -31.14
C VAL A 656 -9.31 35.85 -30.30
N MET A 657 -10.27 35.59 -29.40
CA MET A 657 -10.33 34.35 -28.60
C MET A 657 -10.74 33.15 -29.45
N VAL A 658 -10.03 32.04 -29.26
CA VAL A 658 -10.25 30.76 -29.95
C VAL A 658 -10.21 29.65 -28.91
N ARG A 659 -11.22 28.78 -28.91
CA ARG A 659 -11.25 27.57 -28.09
C ARG A 659 -11.24 26.33 -28.95
N HIS A 660 -10.31 25.43 -28.69
CA HIS A 660 -10.32 24.11 -29.33
C HIS A 660 -10.80 23.07 -28.30
N ASN A 661 -11.97 22.49 -28.57
CA ASN A 661 -12.60 21.51 -27.70
C ASN A 661 -12.42 20.10 -28.27
N TYR A 662 -11.91 19.19 -27.46
CA TYR A 662 -11.77 17.78 -27.80
C TYR A 662 -12.66 16.92 -26.91
N THR A 663 -13.53 16.11 -27.51
CA THR A 663 -14.39 15.16 -26.78
C THR A 663 -13.84 13.75 -26.98
N LEU A 664 -13.52 13.07 -25.87
CA LEU A 664 -13.08 11.68 -25.85
C LEU A 664 -14.28 10.80 -25.50
N HIS A 665 -14.70 9.89 -26.38
CA HIS A 665 -15.88 9.04 -26.21
C HIS A 665 -15.47 7.57 -26.08
N ASN A 666 -15.96 6.87 -25.05
CA ASN A 666 -15.91 5.40 -24.97
C ASN A 666 -17.26 4.78 -25.37
N LYS A 667 -17.39 4.28 -26.60
CA LYS A 667 -18.59 3.61 -27.12
C LYS A 667 -18.67 2.13 -26.73
N GLY A 668 -17.58 1.58 -26.19
CA GLY A 668 -17.50 0.18 -25.81
C GLY A 668 -18.39 -0.17 -24.61
N PRO A 669 -18.80 -1.44 -24.46
CA PRO A 669 -19.60 -1.89 -23.33
C PRO A 669 -18.82 -1.97 -22.00
N TRP A 670 -17.50 -1.74 -22.04
CA TRP A 670 -16.58 -1.89 -20.91
C TRP A 670 -15.88 -0.57 -20.56
N THR A 671 -15.51 -0.42 -19.28
CA THR A 671 -14.75 0.73 -18.77
C THR A 671 -13.26 0.56 -19.10
N VAL A 672 -12.60 1.62 -19.57
CA VAL A 672 -11.18 1.60 -19.96
C VAL A 672 -10.35 2.37 -18.92
N ARG A 673 -9.13 1.93 -18.62
CA ARG A 673 -8.24 2.56 -17.63
C ARG A 673 -6.99 3.15 -18.27
N ASN A 674 -6.37 4.11 -17.59
CA ASN A 674 -5.10 4.76 -17.97
C ASN A 674 -5.05 5.21 -19.44
N VAL A 675 -6.10 5.87 -19.92
CA VAL A 675 -6.12 6.43 -21.27
C VAL A 675 -5.28 7.72 -21.26
N VAL A 676 -4.34 7.85 -22.20
CA VAL A 676 -3.52 9.04 -22.34
C VAL A 676 -3.89 9.75 -23.64
N ALA A 677 -4.39 10.98 -23.53
CA ALA A 677 -4.63 11.84 -24.68
C ALA A 677 -3.50 12.86 -24.82
N LYS A 678 -2.87 12.91 -26.00
CA LYS A 678 -1.80 13.86 -26.33
C LYS A 678 -2.26 14.83 -27.40
N PHE A 679 -1.98 16.11 -27.18
CA PHE A 679 -2.37 17.19 -28.07
C PHE A 679 -1.17 18.03 -28.46
N ASP A 680 -0.93 18.18 -29.76
CA ASP A 680 0.13 19.02 -30.31
C ASP A 680 -0.45 20.40 -30.64
N TRP A 681 0.06 21.43 -29.94
CA TRP A 681 -0.46 22.79 -29.99
C TRP A 681 0.41 23.75 -30.81
N PRO A 682 -0.13 24.45 -31.83
CA PRO A 682 0.64 25.33 -32.72
C PRO A 682 0.91 26.70 -32.08
N ASN A 683 2.00 26.79 -31.34
CA ASN A 683 2.35 27.98 -30.54
C ASN A 683 2.96 29.13 -31.36
N GLN A 684 3.87 28.80 -32.29
CA GLN A 684 4.63 29.80 -33.05
C GLN A 684 4.73 29.41 -34.52
N ILE A 685 4.93 30.41 -35.39
CA ILE A 685 5.16 30.16 -36.81
C ILE A 685 6.57 29.63 -37.04
N GLN A 686 6.71 28.60 -37.86
CA GLN A 686 8.02 28.05 -38.20
C GLN A 686 8.81 29.06 -39.05
N SER A 687 9.97 29.49 -38.56
CA SER A 687 10.89 30.40 -39.26
C SER A 687 12.32 29.87 -39.17
N GLN A 688 13.04 29.90 -40.30
CA GLN A 688 14.42 29.42 -40.38
C GLN A 688 15.44 30.46 -39.87
N HIS A 689 15.21 31.78 -40.03
CA HIS A 689 16.18 32.85 -39.72
C HIS A 689 15.59 34.14 -39.09
N GLY A 690 14.46 34.07 -38.36
CA GLY A 690 13.73 35.26 -37.86
C GLY A 690 13.47 35.34 -36.35
N LYS A 691 13.04 36.53 -35.90
CA LYS A 691 12.49 36.81 -34.55
C LYS A 691 11.29 35.90 -34.24
N ARG A 692 11.03 35.65 -32.95
CA ARG A 692 9.88 34.86 -32.45
C ARG A 692 8.57 35.48 -32.96
N LYS A 693 7.75 34.71 -33.70
CA LYS A 693 6.40 35.10 -34.15
C LYS A 693 5.36 34.11 -33.64
N TRP A 694 4.37 34.61 -32.91
CA TRP A 694 3.33 33.79 -32.27
C TRP A 694 2.22 33.42 -33.26
N ALA A 695 1.63 32.24 -33.07
CA ALA A 695 0.46 31.76 -33.80
C ALA A 695 -0.79 31.74 -32.89
N LEU A 696 -1.02 30.64 -32.15
CA LEU A 696 -2.03 30.56 -31.10
C LEU A 696 -1.40 30.67 -29.71
N TYR A 697 -1.70 31.78 -29.03
CA TYR A 697 -1.23 32.08 -27.70
C TYR A 697 -2.10 31.41 -26.64
N LEU A 698 -1.56 30.40 -25.95
CA LEU A 698 -2.27 29.65 -24.92
C LEU A 698 -2.34 30.46 -23.62
N LEU A 699 -3.55 30.73 -23.14
CA LEU A 699 -3.80 31.63 -21.99
C LEU A 699 -3.73 30.89 -20.65
N ASP A 700 -4.26 29.69 -20.58
CA ASP A 700 -4.31 28.87 -19.37
C ASP A 700 -3.97 27.40 -19.67
N VAL A 701 -3.80 26.63 -18.60
CA VAL A 701 -3.57 25.19 -18.72
C VAL A 701 -4.88 24.53 -19.13
N PRO A 702 -4.93 23.75 -20.23
CA PRO A 702 -6.15 23.08 -20.69
C PRO A 702 -6.78 22.23 -19.60
N THR A 703 -8.11 22.19 -19.58
CA THR A 703 -8.89 21.50 -18.56
C THR A 703 -9.76 20.39 -19.12
N VAL A 704 -9.86 19.28 -18.41
CA VAL A 704 -10.76 18.16 -18.67
C VAL A 704 -11.99 18.30 -17.79
N THR A 705 -13.17 18.27 -18.38
CA THR A 705 -14.46 18.27 -17.69
C THR A 705 -15.10 16.89 -17.81
N MET A 706 -15.38 16.25 -16.66
CA MET A 706 -16.04 14.94 -16.57
C MET A 706 -17.40 15.10 -15.90
N HIS A 707 -18.43 14.49 -16.50
CA HIS A 707 -19.75 14.39 -15.91
C HIS A 707 -19.91 13.02 -15.25
N ASN A 708 -19.99 13.01 -13.93
CA ASN A 708 -20.18 11.78 -13.17
C ASN A 708 -21.67 11.36 -13.18
N THR A 709 -21.91 10.07 -12.99
CA THR A 709 -23.25 9.47 -12.95
C THR A 709 -24.13 9.96 -11.79
N ASP A 710 -23.51 10.58 -10.79
CA ASP A 710 -24.16 11.22 -9.64
C ASP A 710 -24.55 12.69 -9.89
N GLY A 711 -24.28 13.22 -11.10
CA GLY A 711 -24.56 14.59 -11.49
C GLY A 711 -23.49 15.60 -11.08
N THR A 712 -22.39 15.17 -10.47
CA THR A 712 -21.25 16.03 -10.15
C THR A 712 -20.39 16.31 -11.39
N VAL A 713 -19.77 17.50 -11.44
CA VAL A 713 -18.85 17.90 -12.50
C VAL A 713 -17.44 17.97 -11.92
N GLU A 714 -16.56 17.12 -12.42
CA GLU A 714 -15.15 17.09 -12.03
C GLU A 714 -14.31 17.81 -13.09
N ILE A 715 -13.48 18.76 -12.67
CA ILE A 715 -12.59 19.53 -13.55
C ILE A 715 -11.14 19.24 -13.17
N ARG A 716 -10.37 18.68 -14.10
CA ARG A 716 -8.93 18.39 -13.93
C ARG A 716 -8.10 19.21 -14.91
N ARG A 717 -6.86 19.54 -14.56
CA ARG A 717 -5.91 20.24 -15.46
C ARG A 717 -4.99 19.24 -16.15
N CYS A 718 -4.73 19.45 -17.43
CA CYS A 718 -3.75 18.66 -18.19
C CYS A 718 -2.30 19.05 -17.84
N PHE A 719 -1.37 18.18 -18.17
CA PHE A 719 0.06 18.43 -18.03
C PHE A 719 0.62 19.11 -19.28
N VAL A 720 1.38 20.20 -19.08
CA VAL A 720 2.07 20.94 -20.15
C VAL A 720 3.57 20.93 -19.85
N GLU A 721 4.36 20.39 -20.77
CA GLU A 721 5.82 20.39 -20.64
C GLU A 721 6.34 21.84 -20.65
N ARG A 722 7.30 22.17 -19.77
CA ARG A 722 7.84 23.54 -19.62
C ARG A 722 6.76 24.62 -19.56
N LYS A 723 5.74 24.42 -18.72
CA LYS A 723 4.59 25.33 -18.51
C LYS A 723 4.94 26.83 -18.54
N LEU A 724 6.02 27.25 -17.87
CA LEU A 724 6.46 28.67 -17.79
C LEU A 724 6.87 29.28 -19.14
N GLU A 725 7.24 28.47 -20.14
CA GLU A 725 7.64 28.92 -21.47
C GLU A 725 6.49 28.95 -22.48
N HIS A 726 5.39 28.23 -22.19
CA HIS A 726 4.35 27.90 -23.16
C HIS A 726 2.95 28.38 -22.75
N VAL A 727 2.66 28.50 -21.46
CA VAL A 727 1.37 28.97 -20.94
C VAL A 727 1.53 30.38 -20.41
N ASN A 728 0.86 31.35 -21.05
CA ASN A 728 0.94 32.77 -20.73
C ASN A 728 2.34 33.29 -20.32
N PRO A 729 3.39 33.11 -21.15
CA PRO A 729 4.76 33.49 -20.80
C PRO A 729 5.00 35.02 -20.72
N LEU A 730 4.03 35.84 -21.12
CA LEU A 730 4.06 37.30 -21.00
C LEU A 730 3.32 37.70 -19.72
N ASP A 731 4.01 37.60 -18.59
CA ASP A 731 3.48 37.74 -17.22
C ASP A 731 2.92 39.16 -16.92
N HIS A 732 3.16 40.14 -17.81
CA HIS A 732 2.63 41.50 -17.67
C HIS A 732 1.20 41.69 -18.23
N ILE A 733 0.67 40.72 -18.97
CA ILE A 733 -0.67 40.81 -19.57
C ILE A 733 -1.75 40.49 -18.52
N LYS A 734 -2.68 41.42 -18.31
CA LYS A 734 -3.81 41.25 -17.38
C LYS A 734 -4.87 40.34 -17.99
N LEU A 735 -4.96 39.11 -17.47
CA LEU A 735 -6.00 38.14 -17.84
C LEU A 735 -7.35 38.51 -17.22
N ASN A 736 -8.45 38.28 -17.95
CA ASN A 736 -9.79 38.57 -17.47
C ASN A 736 -10.21 37.57 -16.36
N THR A 737 -10.45 38.09 -15.14
CA THR A 737 -10.73 37.31 -13.91
C THR A 737 -12.06 36.58 -13.89
N LYS A 738 -12.97 36.85 -14.84
CA LYS A 738 -14.29 36.22 -14.90
C LYS A 738 -14.24 34.71 -15.23
N TYR A 739 -13.09 34.25 -15.73
CA TYR A 739 -12.85 32.87 -16.16
C TYR A 739 -11.59 32.25 -15.51
N THR A 740 -11.02 32.90 -14.50
CA THR A 740 -9.80 32.43 -13.82
C THR A 740 -10.18 31.56 -12.62
N THR A 741 -9.74 30.30 -12.61
CA THR A 741 -9.91 29.41 -11.44
C THR A 741 -8.99 29.87 -10.30
N GLN A 742 -9.56 30.13 -9.12
CA GLN A 742 -8.88 30.64 -7.91
C GLN A 742 -7.71 29.73 -7.50
N GLU A 743 -6.47 30.13 -7.81
CA GLU A 743 -5.23 29.89 -7.04
C GLU A 743 -4.02 30.35 -7.87
N THR A 744 -3.82 31.67 -7.94
CA THR A 744 -2.56 32.29 -8.41
C THR A 744 -2.11 33.37 -7.44
N LEU A 745 -2.17 33.08 -6.14
CA LEU A 745 -1.51 33.88 -5.11
C LEU A 745 -0.57 32.97 -4.33
N SER A 746 0.64 32.76 -4.87
CA SER A 746 1.80 32.39 -4.06
C SER A 746 2.97 33.26 -4.47
N ALA A 747 3.37 34.08 -3.50
CA ALA A 747 4.38 35.11 -3.58
C ALA A 747 5.72 34.56 -4.05
N ARG A 748 6.36 35.27 -4.99
CA ARG A 748 7.81 35.21 -5.17
C ARG A 748 8.42 36.53 -4.74
N HIS A 749 9.33 36.43 -3.77
CA HIS A 749 10.24 37.47 -3.36
C HIS A 749 11.04 37.99 -4.56
N THR A 750 11.02 39.31 -4.70
CA THR A 750 11.79 40.10 -5.66
C THR A 750 13.29 39.98 -5.41
N HIS A 751 14.02 39.34 -6.33
CA HIS A 751 15.41 39.70 -6.60
C HIS A 751 15.45 40.53 -7.89
N ASN A 752 15.43 41.85 -7.72
CA ASN A 752 15.64 42.81 -8.79
C ASN A 752 17.10 42.72 -9.28
N ARG A 753 17.31 42.10 -10.44
CA ARG A 753 18.54 42.29 -11.21
C ARG A 753 18.23 43.15 -12.43
N ARG A 754 18.27 44.48 -12.23
CA ARG A 754 18.20 45.46 -13.32
C ARG A 754 19.40 45.28 -14.24
N VAL A 755 19.16 44.78 -15.45
CA VAL A 755 20.08 44.95 -16.59
C VAL A 755 19.61 46.18 -17.35
N LYS A 756 20.33 47.29 -17.20
CA LYS A 756 20.21 48.43 -18.11
C LYS A 756 20.66 47.97 -19.50
N ARG A 757 19.79 48.08 -20.51
CA ARG A 757 20.21 48.14 -21.92
C ARG A 757 19.86 49.52 -22.43
N ASP A 758 20.90 50.27 -22.76
CA ASP A 758 20.80 51.58 -23.37
C ASP A 758 20.14 51.45 -24.74
N ALA A 759 19.10 52.26 -24.97
CA ALA A 759 18.45 52.40 -26.26
C ALA A 759 19.23 53.44 -27.09
N HIS A 760 19.67 53.04 -28.28
CA HIS A 760 20.05 53.98 -29.34
C HIS A 760 18.99 53.91 -30.45
N PRO A 761 18.49 55.06 -30.94
CA PRO A 761 17.55 55.08 -32.04
C PRO A 761 18.32 54.88 -33.36
N LEU A 762 18.11 53.74 -34.02
CA LEU A 762 18.58 53.52 -35.39
C LEU A 762 17.53 53.97 -36.39
N LYS A 763 17.96 54.89 -37.26
CA LYS A 763 17.20 55.47 -38.37
C LYS A 763 16.78 54.39 -39.38
N PHE A 764 15.58 54.55 -39.91
CA PHE A 764 15.03 53.81 -41.03
C PHE A 764 15.94 53.97 -42.27
N GLY A 765 16.39 52.85 -42.81
CA GLY A 765 17.04 52.73 -44.11
C GLY A 765 16.48 51.49 -44.81
N GLU A 766 15.98 51.69 -46.03
CA GLU A 766 15.45 50.67 -46.93
C GLU A 766 16.46 49.53 -47.14
N ALA A 767 16.09 48.32 -46.72
CA ALA A 767 16.75 47.09 -47.13
C ALA A 767 15.67 46.01 -47.30
N GLY A 768 15.64 45.40 -48.48
CA GLY A 768 14.64 44.40 -48.87
C GLY A 768 14.55 43.24 -47.89
N PHE A 769 13.38 43.07 -47.27
CA PHE A 769 13.07 41.94 -46.42
C PHE A 769 12.96 40.65 -47.25
N LEU A 770 13.90 39.74 -47.06
CA LEU A 770 13.68 38.31 -47.31
C LEU A 770 12.50 37.87 -46.42
N LYS A 771 11.34 37.62 -47.03
CA LYS A 771 10.12 37.20 -46.34
C LYS A 771 10.31 35.83 -45.68
N SER A 772 10.59 35.82 -44.38
CA SER A 772 10.54 34.61 -43.54
C SER A 772 9.08 34.32 -43.11
N ARG A 773 8.20 34.01 -44.06
CA ARG A 773 6.82 33.57 -43.79
C ARG A 773 6.51 32.26 -44.52
N VAL A 774 5.56 31.48 -44.00
CA VAL A 774 5.04 30.28 -44.67
C VAL A 774 4.40 30.68 -46.01
N GLN A 775 4.77 30.00 -47.10
CA GLN A 775 4.29 30.37 -48.43
C GLN A 775 2.84 29.91 -48.66
N PRO A 776 1.98 30.76 -49.25
CA PRO A 776 0.62 30.38 -49.59
C PRO A 776 0.58 29.34 -50.71
N HIS A 777 -0.40 28.44 -50.64
CA HIS A 777 -0.72 27.49 -51.70
C HIS A 777 -2.09 27.81 -52.30
N LYS A 778 -2.31 27.41 -53.56
CA LYS A 778 -3.60 27.59 -54.23
C LYS A 778 -4.51 26.40 -53.95
N ARG A 779 -5.73 26.67 -53.46
CA ARG A 779 -6.78 25.68 -53.26
C ARG A 779 -7.97 26.01 -54.15
N LYS A 780 -8.46 25.01 -54.90
CA LYS A 780 -9.68 25.19 -55.70
C LYS A 780 -10.91 25.10 -54.79
N GLU A 781 -11.61 26.21 -54.63
CA GLU A 781 -12.90 26.26 -53.95
C GLU A 781 -13.94 26.87 -54.88
N ASN A 782 -15.07 26.19 -55.06
CA ASN A 782 -16.18 26.64 -55.94
C ASN A 782 -15.74 27.03 -57.36
N GLY A 783 -14.71 26.37 -57.91
CA GLY A 783 -14.18 26.62 -59.26
C GLY A 783 -13.21 27.80 -59.38
N VAL A 784 -12.86 28.47 -58.28
CA VAL A 784 -11.91 29.59 -58.22
C VAL A 784 -10.66 29.15 -57.44
N ASP A 785 -9.48 29.53 -57.93
CA ASP A 785 -8.21 29.31 -57.21
C ASP A 785 -8.07 30.35 -56.08
N VAL A 786 -8.13 29.89 -54.83
CA VAL A 786 -8.00 30.71 -53.63
C VAL A 786 -6.61 30.53 -53.02
N SER A 787 -5.99 31.63 -52.58
CA SER A 787 -4.67 31.63 -51.92
C SER A 787 -4.84 31.38 -50.42
N VAL A 788 -4.38 30.22 -49.93
CA VAL A 788 -4.60 29.72 -48.56
C VAL A 788 -3.27 29.38 -47.89
N VAL A 789 -3.20 29.59 -46.58
CA VAL A 789 -2.06 29.16 -45.74
C VAL A 789 -2.57 28.24 -44.64
N THR A 790 -1.90 27.11 -44.42
CA THR A 790 -2.22 26.17 -43.32
C THR A 790 -1.10 26.21 -42.28
N ILE A 791 -1.45 26.56 -41.05
CA ILE A 791 -0.56 26.64 -39.88
C ILE A 791 -0.94 25.50 -38.93
N GLY A 792 -0.12 24.46 -38.87
CA GLY A 792 -0.40 23.29 -38.05
C GLY A 792 0.86 22.49 -37.73
N CYS A 793 0.73 21.65 -36.70
CA CYS A 793 1.82 20.78 -36.24
C CYS A 793 2.04 19.60 -37.20
N ALA A 794 0.97 19.07 -37.80
CA ALA A 794 1.03 17.96 -38.74
C ALA A 794 1.74 18.37 -40.05
N GLU A 795 1.50 19.60 -40.51
CA GLU A 795 2.09 20.17 -41.72
C GLU A 795 3.51 20.73 -41.51
N SER A 796 4.05 20.67 -40.28
CA SER A 796 5.36 21.24 -39.90
C SER A 796 5.52 22.74 -40.19
N THR A 797 4.40 23.48 -40.30
CA THR A 797 4.38 24.92 -40.56
C THR A 797 4.35 25.75 -39.27
N ALA A 798 4.17 25.11 -38.12
CA ALA A 798 4.23 25.71 -36.78
C ALA A 798 5.26 24.99 -35.88
N LYS A 799 5.84 25.73 -34.93
CA LYS A 799 6.54 25.15 -33.76
C LYS A 799 5.51 24.80 -32.70
N CYS A 800 5.47 23.52 -32.36
CA CYS A 800 4.48 22.97 -31.44
C CYS A 800 5.09 22.47 -30.15
N PHE A 801 4.27 22.43 -29.11
CA PHE A 801 4.55 21.71 -27.87
C PHE A 801 3.38 20.77 -27.58
N SER A 802 3.64 19.73 -26.80
CA SER A 802 2.62 18.72 -26.48
C SER A 802 1.98 18.98 -25.12
N VAL A 803 0.66 18.79 -25.05
CA VAL A 803 -0.15 18.77 -23.84
C VAL A 803 -0.63 17.34 -23.61
N ILE A 804 -0.50 16.84 -22.39
CA ILE A 804 -0.82 15.47 -22.02
C ILE A 804 -1.94 15.48 -20.99
N CYS A 805 -3.06 14.82 -21.28
CA CYS A 805 -4.17 14.64 -20.37
C CYS A 805 -4.28 13.15 -20.00
N HIS A 806 -4.26 12.85 -18.70
CA HIS A 806 -4.34 11.49 -18.17
C HIS A 806 -5.76 11.20 -17.66
N PHE A 807 -6.31 10.04 -18.06
CA PHE A 807 -7.60 9.54 -17.60
C PHE A 807 -7.40 8.22 -16.86
N ASP A 808 -7.62 8.22 -15.56
CA ASP A 808 -7.47 7.01 -14.73
C ASP A 808 -8.54 5.96 -15.09
N PHE A 809 -9.78 6.42 -15.31
CA PHE A 809 -10.93 5.61 -15.70
C PHE A 809 -11.80 6.36 -16.70
N LEU A 810 -12.25 5.66 -17.74
CA LEU A 810 -13.18 6.13 -18.74
C LEU A 810 -14.36 5.15 -18.80
N ASP A 811 -15.44 5.49 -18.11
CA ASP A 811 -16.63 4.63 -18.00
C ASP A 811 -17.23 4.32 -19.39
N ALA A 812 -17.90 3.19 -19.52
CA ALA A 812 -18.68 2.86 -20.72
C ALA A 812 -19.72 3.97 -21.01
N ASN A 813 -19.81 4.40 -22.26
CA ASN A 813 -20.67 5.51 -22.73
C ASN A 813 -20.36 6.88 -22.10
N SER A 814 -19.16 7.09 -21.54
CA SER A 814 -18.73 8.42 -21.08
C SER A 814 -18.11 9.26 -22.21
N ALA A 815 -18.28 10.58 -22.12
CA ALA A 815 -17.80 11.54 -23.13
C ALA A 815 -17.19 12.82 -22.50
N PRO A 816 -16.04 12.73 -21.79
CA PRO A 816 -15.34 13.90 -21.26
C PRO A 816 -14.89 14.89 -22.33
N VAL A 817 -14.86 16.18 -21.98
CA VAL A 817 -14.48 17.30 -22.86
C VAL A 817 -13.21 17.97 -22.35
N ILE A 818 -12.21 18.12 -23.22
CA ILE A 818 -10.97 18.85 -22.99
C ILE A 818 -11.06 20.22 -23.67
N ASP A 819 -10.93 21.29 -22.89
CA ASP A 819 -11.01 22.69 -23.34
C ASP A 819 -9.62 23.33 -23.41
N PHE A 820 -9.26 23.83 -24.59
CA PHE A 820 -8.06 24.63 -24.83
C PHE A 820 -8.43 26.08 -25.10
N ARG A 821 -8.10 27.00 -24.19
CA ARG A 821 -8.38 28.43 -24.36
C ARG A 821 -7.15 29.21 -24.81
N ALA A 822 -7.25 29.82 -25.99
CA ALA A 822 -6.16 30.57 -26.60
C ALA A 822 -6.64 31.85 -27.29
N ARG A 823 -5.69 32.67 -27.73
CA ARG A 823 -5.93 33.82 -28.61
C ARG A 823 -5.06 33.76 -29.85
N LEU A 824 -5.65 34.19 -30.97
CA LEU A 824 -4.92 34.44 -32.21
C LEU A 824 -4.03 35.67 -32.05
N TRP A 825 -2.76 35.59 -32.45
CA TRP A 825 -1.84 36.71 -32.36
C TRP A 825 -1.97 37.68 -33.55
N ASN A 826 -2.87 38.66 -33.47
CA ASN A 826 -3.24 39.51 -34.61
C ASN A 826 -2.03 40.18 -35.30
N SER A 827 -1.05 40.70 -34.56
CA SER A 827 0.14 41.37 -35.14
C SER A 827 0.89 40.50 -36.16
N THR A 828 1.04 39.20 -35.88
CA THR A 828 1.71 38.26 -36.79
C THR A 828 0.91 38.08 -38.07
N PHE A 829 -0.41 37.91 -37.94
CA PHE A 829 -1.28 37.62 -39.07
C PHE A 829 -1.51 38.84 -39.96
N ILE A 830 -1.57 40.04 -39.38
CA ILE A 830 -1.67 41.31 -40.13
C ILE A 830 -0.39 41.58 -40.92
N GLU A 831 0.78 41.39 -40.32
CA GLU A 831 2.07 41.63 -40.99
C GLU A 831 2.34 40.65 -42.14
N ASP A 832 2.11 39.36 -41.89
CA ASP A 832 2.59 38.30 -42.79
C ASP A 832 1.50 37.73 -43.70
N TYR A 833 0.21 37.89 -43.39
CA TYR A 833 -0.87 37.16 -44.07
C TYR A 833 -2.08 38.04 -44.46
N SER A 834 -1.94 39.36 -44.53
CA SER A 834 -3.02 40.25 -45.01
C SER A 834 -3.34 40.08 -46.51
N ASP A 835 -2.42 39.49 -47.28
CA ASP A 835 -2.50 39.30 -48.74
C ASP A 835 -3.08 37.94 -49.18
N VAL A 836 -3.36 37.04 -48.24
CA VAL A 836 -4.02 35.74 -48.53
C VAL A 836 -5.53 35.85 -48.33
N GLU A 837 -6.30 34.87 -48.81
CA GLU A 837 -7.76 34.90 -48.65
C GLU A 837 -8.20 34.48 -47.25
N TYR A 838 -7.60 33.41 -46.72
CA TYR A 838 -7.76 33.00 -45.34
C TYR A 838 -6.57 32.13 -44.87
N VAL A 839 -6.41 32.02 -43.56
CA VAL A 839 -5.42 31.17 -42.90
C VAL A 839 -6.14 30.09 -42.09
N GLU A 840 -5.81 28.83 -42.33
CA GLU A 840 -6.32 27.67 -41.58
C GLU A 840 -5.33 27.32 -40.48
N ILE A 841 -5.78 27.28 -39.23
CA ILE A 841 -4.95 26.99 -38.07
C ILE A 841 -5.47 25.72 -37.41
N ALA A 842 -4.61 24.71 -37.27
CA ALA A 842 -5.00 23.38 -36.80
C ALA A 842 -4.15 22.90 -35.61
N SER A 843 -4.81 22.44 -34.55
CA SER A 843 -4.18 21.62 -33.50
C SER A 843 -4.51 20.15 -33.71
N PHE A 844 -3.62 19.26 -33.28
CA PHE A 844 -3.75 17.82 -33.50
C PHE A 844 -3.85 17.07 -32.18
N GLY A 845 -4.80 16.14 -32.06
CA GLY A 845 -4.96 15.30 -30.87
C GLY A 845 -4.90 13.82 -31.24
N ARG A 846 -4.31 13.00 -30.37
CA ARG A 846 -4.29 11.53 -30.48
C ARG A 846 -4.46 10.84 -29.12
N ILE A 847 -5.07 9.67 -29.14
CA ILE A 847 -5.17 8.76 -27.99
C ILE A 847 -4.05 7.73 -28.07
N GLU A 848 -3.36 7.50 -26.95
CA GLU A 848 -2.41 6.42 -26.77
C GLU A 848 -2.94 5.48 -25.68
N LEU A 849 -3.11 4.20 -26.03
CA LEU A 849 -3.53 3.14 -25.13
C LEU A 849 -2.37 2.21 -24.79
N ASP A 850 -2.34 1.78 -23.54
CA ASP A 850 -1.42 0.74 -23.08
C ASP A 850 -2.00 -0.65 -23.42
N THR A 851 -1.49 -1.25 -24.50
CA THR A 851 -1.94 -2.55 -25.00
C THR A 851 -1.64 -3.71 -24.04
N SER A 852 -0.82 -3.49 -23.00
CA SER A 852 -0.55 -4.49 -21.95
C SER A 852 -1.76 -4.76 -21.04
N GLN A 853 -2.81 -3.96 -21.12
CA GLN A 853 -4.02 -4.08 -20.29
C GLN A 853 -5.05 -5.08 -20.84
N GLY A 854 -4.74 -5.80 -21.92
CA GLY A 854 -5.67 -6.76 -22.54
C GLY A 854 -6.86 -6.08 -23.22
N ILE A 855 -6.67 -4.84 -23.66
CA ILE A 855 -7.68 -4.04 -24.35
C ILE A 855 -7.33 -3.96 -25.83
N GLU A 856 -8.27 -4.35 -26.68
CA GLU A 856 -8.16 -4.22 -28.14
C GLU A 856 -9.11 -3.11 -28.61
N ASP A 857 -8.58 -2.14 -29.34
CA ASP A 857 -9.29 -0.95 -29.85
C ASP A 857 -8.93 -0.70 -31.32
N ASP A 858 -9.81 -0.03 -32.06
CA ASP A 858 -9.59 0.32 -33.46
C ASP A 858 -8.88 1.68 -33.59
N PRO A 859 -7.60 1.73 -34.03
CA PRO A 859 -6.84 2.97 -34.09
C PRO A 859 -7.36 3.98 -35.12
N GLY A 860 -8.30 3.60 -36.00
CA GLY A 860 -8.82 4.46 -37.07
C GLY A 860 -9.50 5.74 -36.57
N ASN A 861 -10.06 5.74 -35.36
CA ASN A 861 -10.84 6.86 -34.79
C ASN A 861 -10.15 7.59 -33.63
N ASN A 862 -8.87 7.28 -33.38
CA ASN A 862 -8.13 7.75 -32.22
C ASN A 862 -7.37 9.07 -32.43
N ALA A 863 -7.44 9.66 -33.63
CA ALA A 863 -6.72 10.87 -33.97
C ALA A 863 -7.60 11.86 -34.75
N VAL A 864 -7.53 13.15 -34.40
CA VAL A 864 -8.35 14.20 -35.02
C VAL A 864 -7.68 15.58 -34.91
N SER A 865 -7.98 16.46 -35.87
CA SER A 865 -7.53 17.86 -35.87
C SER A 865 -8.68 18.82 -35.56
N ALA A 866 -8.51 19.74 -34.62
CA ALA A 866 -9.43 20.89 -34.44
C ALA A 866 -8.93 22.07 -35.28
N ARG A 867 -9.81 22.68 -36.08
CA ARG A 867 -9.45 23.66 -37.12
C ARG A 867 -10.20 24.98 -36.94
N THR A 868 -9.46 26.08 -37.06
CA THR A 868 -9.98 27.45 -37.04
C THR A 868 -9.60 28.15 -38.34
N ILE A 869 -10.57 28.78 -39.00
CA ILE A 869 -10.34 29.52 -40.25
C ILE A 869 -10.36 31.03 -39.95
N ALA A 870 -9.27 31.71 -40.29
CA ALA A 870 -9.06 33.13 -40.01
C ALA A 870 -9.01 33.95 -41.30
N TYR A 871 -9.92 34.93 -41.45
CA TYR A 871 -9.98 35.83 -42.59
C TYR A 871 -9.34 37.20 -42.28
N PRO A 872 -8.60 37.83 -43.20
CA PRO A 872 -8.13 39.19 -43.00
C PRO A 872 -9.31 40.18 -43.05
N ASP A 873 -9.34 41.13 -42.11
CA ASP A 873 -10.32 42.21 -42.10
C ASP A 873 -9.93 43.29 -43.11
N ARG A 874 -10.45 43.17 -44.33
CA ARG A 874 -10.21 44.16 -45.40
C ARG A 874 -11.26 45.27 -45.27
N PRO A 875 -10.87 46.57 -45.19
CA PRO A 875 -11.85 47.64 -45.35
C PRO A 875 -12.54 47.45 -46.70
N ALA A 876 -13.87 47.58 -46.73
CA ALA A 876 -14.65 47.45 -47.96
C ALA A 876 -13.99 48.32 -49.04
N LEU A 877 -13.40 47.69 -50.07
CA LEU A 877 -12.81 48.42 -51.18
C LEU A 877 -13.89 49.36 -51.71
N GLY A 878 -13.67 50.66 -51.53
CA GLY A 878 -14.41 51.69 -52.24
C GLY A 878 -14.47 51.28 -53.71
N SER A 879 -15.68 51.27 -54.24
CA SER A 879 -15.99 51.00 -55.64
C SER A 879 -14.87 51.52 -56.55
N ARG A 880 -14.26 50.62 -57.32
CA ARG A 880 -13.27 50.98 -58.35
C ARG A 880 -13.85 52.16 -59.16
N PRO A 881 -13.12 53.27 -59.35
CA PRO A 881 -13.64 54.39 -60.13
C PRO A 881 -14.03 53.89 -61.52
N ILE A 882 -15.29 54.12 -61.90
CA ILE A 882 -15.84 53.66 -63.17
C ILE A 882 -14.99 54.28 -64.30
N PRO A 883 -14.48 53.48 -65.26
CA PRO A 883 -13.69 54.01 -66.35
C PRO A 883 -14.47 55.07 -67.14
N TRP A 884 -13.85 56.22 -67.39
CA TRP A 884 -14.50 57.37 -68.07
C TRP A 884 -15.12 57.02 -69.44
N TRP A 885 -14.59 56.00 -70.13
CA TRP A 885 -15.15 55.52 -71.39
C TRP A 885 -16.55 54.92 -71.23
N VAL A 886 -16.87 54.32 -70.08
CA VAL A 886 -18.22 53.80 -69.78
C VAL A 886 -19.21 54.96 -69.67
N ILE A 887 -18.80 56.08 -69.07
CA ILE A 887 -19.61 57.30 -68.98
C ILE A 887 -19.88 57.86 -70.39
N LEU A 888 -18.86 57.91 -71.25
CA LEU A 888 -19.02 58.35 -72.64
C LEU A 888 -19.97 57.45 -73.45
N VAL A 889 -19.83 56.13 -73.33
CA VAL A 889 -20.71 55.17 -74.01
C VAL A 889 -22.14 55.32 -73.51
N SER A 890 -22.35 55.50 -72.20
CA SER A 890 -23.68 55.75 -71.63
C SER A 890 -24.30 57.06 -72.13
N ILE A 891 -23.52 58.13 -72.32
CA ILE A 891 -24.01 59.40 -72.89
C ILE A 891 -24.43 59.22 -74.35
N PHE A 892 -23.64 58.51 -75.16
CA PHE A 892 -23.98 58.26 -76.57
C PHE A 892 -25.23 57.38 -76.72
N ILE A 893 -25.36 56.33 -75.92
CA ILE A 893 -26.56 55.48 -75.90
C ILE A 893 -27.77 56.27 -75.42
N GLY A 894 -27.61 57.10 -74.38
CA GLY A 894 -28.67 57.97 -73.87
C GLY A 894 -29.18 58.97 -74.90
N LEU A 895 -28.28 59.61 -75.66
CA LEU A 895 -28.64 60.52 -76.74
C LEU A 895 -29.33 59.79 -77.90
N LEU A 896 -28.89 58.59 -78.24
CA LEU A 896 -29.51 57.75 -79.27
C LEU A 896 -30.96 57.40 -78.88
N ILE A 897 -31.17 56.94 -77.65
CA ILE A 897 -32.49 56.60 -77.12
C ILE A 897 -33.37 57.86 -77.06
N PHE A 898 -32.82 59.00 -76.62
CA PHE A 898 -33.57 60.26 -76.59
C PHE A 898 -34.03 60.69 -77.99
N LEU A 899 -33.16 60.56 -79.00
CA LEU A 899 -33.50 60.89 -80.38
C LEU A 899 -34.59 59.96 -80.95
N ILE A 900 -34.50 58.66 -80.66
CA ILE A 900 -35.55 57.68 -81.00
C ILE A 900 -36.86 58.05 -80.31
N MET A 901 -36.81 58.42 -79.02
CA MET A 901 -38.00 58.78 -78.24
C MET A 901 -38.64 60.08 -78.77
N VAL A 902 -37.85 61.08 -79.15
CA VAL A 902 -38.34 62.31 -79.82
C VAL A 902 -39.00 61.98 -81.15
N LEU A 903 -38.41 61.09 -81.96
CA LEU A 903 -39.00 60.63 -83.22
C LEU A 903 -40.32 59.90 -83.00
N VAL A 904 -40.41 59.03 -81.99
CA VAL A 904 -41.65 58.34 -81.61
C VAL A 904 -42.70 59.35 -81.13
N LEU A 905 -42.36 60.27 -80.23
CA LEU A 905 -43.28 61.30 -79.72
C LEU A 905 -43.73 62.28 -80.81
N TRP A 906 -42.87 62.59 -81.78
CA TRP A 906 -43.23 63.38 -82.96
C TRP A 906 -44.21 62.62 -83.87
N ARG A 907 -43.97 61.33 -84.10
CA ARG A 907 -44.85 60.47 -84.92
C ARG A 907 -46.18 60.13 -84.22
N CYS A 908 -46.20 60.11 -82.89
CA CYS A 908 -47.41 59.97 -82.06
C CYS A 908 -48.15 61.30 -81.80
N GLY A 909 -47.76 62.41 -82.44
CA GLY A 909 -48.53 63.66 -82.42
C GLY A 909 -48.47 64.47 -81.12
N PHE A 910 -47.57 64.15 -80.20
CA PHE A 910 -47.46 64.77 -78.88
C PHE A 910 -47.11 66.27 -78.91
N PHE A 911 -46.40 66.73 -79.95
CA PHE A 911 -45.93 68.13 -80.07
C PHE A 911 -46.92 69.09 -80.76
N LYS A 912 -48.20 68.71 -80.91
CA LYS A 912 -49.25 69.64 -81.37
C LYS A 912 -50.07 70.16 -80.18
N ARG A 913 -49.66 71.28 -79.59
CA ARG A 913 -50.55 72.12 -78.76
C ARG A 913 -50.72 73.50 -79.38
N LYS A 914 -52.00 73.86 -79.59
CA LYS A 914 -52.47 75.20 -79.96
C LYS A 914 -52.38 76.14 -78.75
N LYS A 915 -51.86 77.35 -79.01
CA LYS A 915 -51.76 78.53 -78.15
C LYS A 915 -53.12 79.21 -77.91
N TYR A 916 -53.29 79.77 -76.72
CA TYR A 916 -53.94 81.04 -76.40
C TYR A 916 -53.08 81.66 -75.27
N GLY A 917 -52.72 82.93 -75.19
CA GLY A 917 -53.09 84.11 -75.96
C GLY A 917 -53.09 85.32 -75.02
N GLU A 918 -51.93 85.98 -74.88
CA GLU A 918 -51.76 87.42 -74.58
C GLU A 918 -52.11 87.98 -73.15
N PRO A 919 -51.74 89.25 -72.79
CA PRO A 919 -50.57 89.57 -71.97
C PRO A 919 -50.91 90.38 -70.68
N SER A 920 -49.88 90.91 -69.99
CA SER A 920 -49.91 91.99 -68.96
C SER A 920 -49.80 91.61 -67.48
N LEU A 921 -48.56 91.48 -66.98
CA LEU A 921 -48.18 91.81 -65.59
C LEU A 921 -46.67 92.12 -65.44
N TYR A 922 -45.94 92.34 -66.54
CA TYR A 922 -44.51 92.68 -66.53
C TYR A 922 -44.19 94.09 -66.00
N ARG A 923 -45.15 94.98 -65.77
CA ARG A 923 -44.83 96.41 -65.59
C ARG A 923 -45.46 97.12 -64.40
N ALA A 924 -46.41 96.50 -63.70
CA ALA A 924 -47.13 97.18 -62.60
C ALA A 924 -46.43 97.02 -61.23
N GLU A 925 -45.84 95.86 -60.93
CA GLU A 925 -45.31 95.57 -59.59
C GLU A 925 -43.93 96.22 -59.37
N LEU A 926 -43.12 96.33 -60.43
CA LEU A 926 -41.81 97.00 -60.39
C LEU A 926 -41.89 98.54 -60.39
N GLN A 927 -43.05 99.15 -60.69
CA GLN A 927 -43.26 100.59 -60.53
C GLN A 927 -43.82 100.95 -59.16
N HIS A 928 -44.61 100.07 -58.53
CA HIS A 928 -45.18 100.34 -57.21
C HIS A 928 -44.12 100.29 -56.08
N GLU A 929 -43.16 99.36 -56.13
CA GLU A 929 -42.08 99.31 -55.14
C GLU A 929 -41.11 100.50 -55.21
N ARG A 930 -41.01 101.16 -56.38
CA ARG A 930 -40.13 102.32 -56.57
C ARG A 930 -40.71 103.61 -56.01
N GLU A 931 -42.03 103.72 -55.92
CA GLU A 931 -42.71 104.91 -55.37
C GLU A 931 -42.84 104.84 -53.84
N LEU A 932 -42.93 103.64 -53.24
CA LEU A 932 -42.99 103.45 -51.78
C LEU A 932 -41.69 103.78 -51.05
N TRP A 933 -40.53 103.71 -51.72
CA TRP A 933 -39.23 104.09 -51.13
C TRP A 933 -38.96 105.60 -51.13
N ASN A 934 -39.63 106.38 -52.00
CA ASN A 934 -39.41 107.82 -52.10
C ASN A 934 -40.27 108.66 -51.13
N GLN A 935 -41.21 108.05 -50.38
CA GLN A 935 -42.05 108.75 -49.40
C GLN A 935 -41.66 108.52 -47.93
N THR A 936 -40.57 107.82 -47.63
CA THR A 936 -40.09 107.59 -46.24
C THR A 936 -38.83 108.40 -45.88
N GLN A 937 -38.48 109.42 -46.69
CA GLN A 937 -37.39 110.38 -46.44
C GLN A 937 -37.83 111.87 -46.60
N MET A 938 -39.11 112.18 -46.32
CA MET A 938 -39.55 113.53 -45.89
C MET A 938 -40.62 113.43 -44.82
#